data_AF-A0A2Z4GBU3-F1
#
_entry.id   AF-A0A2Z4GBU3-F1
#
_cell.length_a   1.000
_cell.length_b   1.000
_cell.length_c   1.000
_cell.angle_alpha   90.00
_cell.angle_beta   90.00
_cell.angle_gamma   90.00
#
_symmetry.space_group_name_H-M   'P 1'
#
loop_
_entity.id
_entity.type
_entity.pdbx_description
1 polymer ?
#
loop_
_entity_poly.entity_id
_entity_poly.type
_entity_poly.pdbx_seq_one_letter_code
_entity_poly.pdbx_strand_id
1 'polypeptide(L)'
;MKKIIIFLLFISLSSFGAEKLVSSNSELKEAIKMAKPGDIIIMANGVWKNTEILFSAKGTKSQPITLKAQEKGKVTLEESSNLRISGEYLIVKGLVFKNGFSPTSEVISFRKDSKTLANNSRLTEVVIDNFNGPERYDVQAWTILYGKNNRVDHCSFINKRTQGVTLIVRLNTAESVENNHQIDHNYFGPRQNLGSNGGETLRIGTSHFSMMNSKSIVEYNYFDRCDGEHEIISNKSGQNTYRFNTFFECKGTLTMRHGNETHVEGNVFFGNGVSNTGGIRVINEKQTVINNYCEGLTGNRFRGALTVMNGVPNSPLNRYVSVKESKIEGNSLINCDHIELCAGSDSERSAIPQTTSLSRNLFVSNSPKMFGIFDDISGLSFDKNIISGAIESPSKKGFTSKDIKLIRNEKGLLIPQGKELGAGAQIANFANRENTGVTWYTSLTVDTPFDSGNKIEVNSGLNTLYEAINNSKPGDILILTDGTYSTSKSIEIPHTLSIISNNKAKLLFETKALFTIVNGGSLKIKGLHIDGEEAPDGPLNSVITTSKYSMNKNYKLFIEDCDFINLDVNNYFNVLRVAPSTFADTVSIKNSTFENISGAVLALNRESDDIGIYNAETVLIENCSFKNIEGAALDLYRGGTDESTTAGFLNVAHCYFENVGLSKKNKKGTSVSLLGVQNANIENSIFKATAPLDFILTVGEPINIIHHCQIEDSQILNIEGEGFENHNNSSEIKIGDDNKPVGLLK
;
A
#
# COMPACT_ATOMS: atom_id res chain seq x y z
N MET A 1 13.16 61.55 -62.67
CA MET A 1 12.60 61.02 -61.40
C MET A 1 13.08 59.59 -61.20
N LYS A 2 13.83 59.28 -60.15
CA LYS A 2 14.13 57.90 -59.71
C LYS A 2 13.63 57.77 -58.26
N LYS A 3 12.73 56.83 -57.99
CA LYS A 3 12.28 56.52 -56.63
C LYS A 3 13.30 55.59 -55.98
N ILE A 4 13.84 55.98 -54.84
CA ILE A 4 14.64 55.11 -53.97
C ILE A 4 13.67 54.44 -53.00
N ILE A 5 13.65 53.11 -52.98
CA ILE A 5 12.90 52.32 -52.00
C ILE A 5 13.91 51.91 -50.92
N ILE A 6 13.71 52.41 -49.70
CA ILE A 6 14.51 52.03 -48.54
C ILE A 6 13.85 50.81 -47.89
N PHE A 7 14.56 49.67 -47.91
CA PHE A 7 14.11 48.43 -47.28
C PHE A 7 14.63 48.41 -45.82
N LEU A 8 13.78 48.70 -44.84
CA LEU A 8 14.16 48.59 -43.43
C LEU A 8 14.26 47.13 -43.02
N LEU A 9 15.49 46.66 -42.77
CA LEU A 9 15.75 45.33 -42.21
C LEU A 9 15.46 45.37 -40.70
N PHE A 10 14.30 44.87 -40.28
CA PHE A 10 14.01 44.65 -38.86
C PHE A 10 14.80 43.43 -38.36
N ILE A 11 15.99 43.68 -37.80
CA ILE A 11 16.76 42.67 -37.07
C ILE A 11 16.06 42.44 -35.73
N SER A 12 15.36 41.31 -35.60
CA SER A 12 14.78 40.88 -34.33
C SER A 12 15.89 40.43 -33.39
N LEU A 13 16.37 41.35 -32.55
CA LEU A 13 17.23 41.04 -31.40
C LEU A 13 16.45 40.14 -30.43
N SER A 14 16.67 38.83 -30.54
CA SER A 14 16.20 37.85 -29.56
C SER A 14 16.90 38.12 -28.23
N SER A 15 16.21 38.81 -27.31
CA SER A 15 16.70 38.99 -25.95
C SER A 15 16.88 37.63 -25.30
N PHE A 16 18.12 37.26 -24.99
CA PHE A 16 18.39 36.18 -24.04
C PHE A 16 17.77 36.56 -22.69
N GLY A 17 17.16 35.59 -22.01
CA GLY A 17 16.58 35.80 -20.69
C GLY A 17 17.65 35.98 -19.62
N ALA A 18 17.32 36.68 -18.54
CA ALA A 18 18.25 36.93 -17.45
C ALA A 18 18.33 35.73 -16.50
N GLU A 19 19.55 35.31 -16.13
CA GLU A 19 19.75 34.44 -14.97
C GLU A 19 19.78 35.28 -13.69
N LYS A 20 19.00 34.89 -12.67
CA LYS A 20 18.96 35.55 -11.36
C LYS A 20 19.09 34.52 -10.24
N LEU A 21 20.25 34.52 -9.59
CA LEU A 21 20.47 33.80 -8.33
C LEU A 21 19.68 34.47 -7.19
N VAL A 22 19.04 33.66 -6.36
CA VAL A 22 18.31 34.08 -5.16
C VAL A 22 18.71 33.21 -3.96
N SER A 23 18.86 33.85 -2.81
CA SER A 23 19.40 33.27 -1.57
C SER A 23 18.43 33.32 -0.39
N SER A 24 17.25 33.93 -0.56
CA SER A 24 16.21 34.02 0.47
C SER A 24 14.79 33.97 -0.10
N ASN A 25 13.81 33.66 0.75
CA ASN A 25 12.38 33.64 0.39
C ASN A 25 11.89 34.99 -0.16
N SER A 26 12.44 36.11 0.33
CA SER A 26 12.12 37.45 -0.16
C SER A 26 12.67 37.68 -1.58
N GLU A 27 13.92 37.32 -1.82
CA GLU A 27 14.55 37.43 -3.15
C GLU A 27 13.88 36.53 -4.18
N LEU A 28 13.50 35.30 -3.80
CA LEU A 28 12.75 34.36 -4.63
C LEU A 28 11.39 34.95 -5.04
N LYS A 29 10.63 35.47 -4.08
CA LYS A 29 9.32 36.09 -4.33
C LYS A 29 9.41 37.30 -5.28
N GLU A 30 10.38 38.18 -5.08
CA GLU A 30 10.58 39.34 -5.95
C GLU A 30 11.18 38.95 -7.32
N ALA A 31 12.01 37.90 -7.41
CA ALA A 31 12.46 37.35 -8.68
C ALA A 31 11.29 36.80 -9.52
N ILE A 32 10.40 36.01 -8.91
CA ILE A 32 9.21 35.47 -9.59
C ILE A 32 8.31 36.60 -10.11
N LYS A 33 8.06 37.62 -9.28
CA LYS A 33 7.21 38.77 -9.61
C LYS A 33 7.76 39.62 -10.75
N MET A 34 9.08 39.66 -10.95
CA MET A 34 9.73 40.44 -12.02
C MET A 34 10.05 39.62 -13.29
N ALA A 35 9.82 38.30 -13.27
CA ALA A 35 10.26 37.39 -14.33
C ALA A 35 9.53 37.65 -15.66
N LYS A 36 10.32 37.63 -16.74
CA LYS A 36 9.89 37.78 -18.14
C LYS A 36 10.15 36.49 -18.92
N PRO A 37 9.49 36.27 -20.07
CA PRO A 37 9.73 35.10 -20.91
C PRO A 37 11.22 34.85 -21.18
N GLY A 38 11.70 33.65 -20.83
CA GLY A 38 13.09 33.23 -20.98
C GLY A 38 13.95 33.39 -19.73
N ASP A 39 13.50 34.12 -18.70
CA ASP A 39 14.27 34.32 -17.47
C ASP A 39 14.43 33.01 -16.68
N ILE A 40 15.56 32.91 -15.97
CA ILE A 40 15.95 31.74 -15.18
C ILE A 40 16.22 32.19 -13.74
N ILE A 41 15.33 31.81 -12.83
CA ILE A 41 15.47 32.01 -11.39
C ILE A 41 16.22 30.81 -10.82
N ILE A 42 17.32 31.08 -10.12
CA ILE A 42 18.22 30.06 -9.57
C ILE A 42 18.16 30.13 -8.05
N MET A 43 17.62 29.09 -7.40
CA MET A 43 17.67 28.97 -5.94
C MET A 43 19.09 28.55 -5.52
N ALA A 44 19.74 29.34 -4.68
CA ALA A 44 21.06 29.04 -4.15
C ALA A 44 21.07 27.73 -3.32
N ASN A 45 22.20 27.04 -3.35
CA ASN A 45 22.44 25.83 -2.56
C ASN A 45 22.20 26.10 -1.06
N GLY A 46 21.53 25.17 -0.39
CA GLY A 46 21.22 25.25 1.04
C GLY A 46 19.86 24.65 1.38
N VAL A 47 19.51 24.78 2.67
CA VAL A 47 18.22 24.35 3.22
C VAL A 47 17.26 25.52 3.24
N TRP A 48 16.18 25.42 2.46
CA TRP A 48 15.09 26.37 2.36
C TRP A 48 13.96 25.92 3.27
N LYS A 49 13.88 26.51 4.46
CA LYS A 49 12.90 26.18 5.50
C LYS A 49 11.64 27.01 5.37
N ASN A 50 10.47 26.43 5.67
CA ASN A 50 9.17 27.11 5.71
C ASN A 50 8.90 27.95 4.45
N THR A 51 9.14 27.33 3.29
CA THR A 51 9.20 28.00 1.98
C THR A 51 8.00 27.59 1.13
N GLU A 52 6.98 28.43 1.12
CA GLU A 52 5.81 28.29 0.24
C GLU A 52 6.04 29.03 -1.09
N ILE A 53 6.46 28.30 -2.12
CA ILE A 53 6.78 28.89 -3.43
C ILE A 53 5.50 29.08 -4.24
N LEU A 54 5.10 30.32 -4.50
CA LEU A 54 4.11 30.64 -5.54
C LEU A 54 4.81 31.08 -6.83
N PHE A 55 5.11 30.13 -7.71
CA PHE A 55 5.66 30.38 -9.04
C PHE A 55 4.55 30.75 -10.03
N SER A 56 4.15 32.02 -9.97
CA SER A 56 3.09 32.59 -10.81
C SER A 56 3.67 33.57 -11.83
N ALA A 57 3.79 33.15 -13.10
CA ALA A 57 4.36 33.96 -14.18
C ALA A 57 3.84 33.52 -15.57
N LYS A 58 4.20 34.22 -16.64
CA LYS A 58 3.81 33.86 -18.01
C LYS A 58 4.99 33.93 -18.97
N GLY A 59 5.52 32.76 -19.33
CA GLY A 59 6.50 32.59 -20.39
C GLY A 59 5.84 32.46 -21.78
N THR A 60 6.62 32.02 -22.76
CA THR A 60 6.14 31.63 -24.09
C THR A 60 6.70 30.27 -24.49
N LYS A 61 6.15 29.66 -25.54
CA LYS A 61 6.61 28.36 -26.07
C LYS A 61 8.11 28.35 -26.44
N SER A 62 8.63 29.46 -26.94
CA SER A 62 10.05 29.62 -27.30
C SER A 62 10.92 30.13 -26.15
N GLN A 63 10.31 30.80 -25.17
CA GLN A 63 11.00 31.41 -24.03
C GLN A 63 10.22 31.10 -22.73
N PRO A 64 10.27 29.86 -22.24
CA PRO A 64 9.67 29.50 -20.96
C PRO A 64 10.41 30.17 -19.80
N ILE A 65 9.75 30.38 -18.68
CA ILE A 65 10.37 30.90 -17.45
C ILE A 65 10.77 29.71 -16.58
N THR A 66 12.01 29.67 -16.11
CA THR A 66 12.54 28.51 -15.36
C THR A 66 12.84 28.88 -13.91
N LEU A 67 12.37 28.07 -12.97
CA LEU A 67 12.84 28.03 -11.59
C LEU A 67 13.69 26.76 -11.41
N LYS A 68 14.98 26.91 -11.13
CA LYS A 68 15.91 25.78 -10.95
C LYS A 68 16.69 25.85 -9.65
N ALA A 69 17.10 24.69 -9.12
CA ALA A 69 18.22 24.61 -8.19
C ALA A 69 19.53 25.10 -8.83
N GLN A 70 20.42 25.72 -8.04
CA GLN A 70 21.78 26.05 -8.43
C GLN A 70 22.57 24.78 -8.78
N GLU A 71 22.63 23.83 -7.86
CA GLU A 71 23.13 22.48 -8.10
C GLU A 71 22.09 21.43 -7.69
N LYS A 72 21.94 20.42 -8.54
CA LYS A 72 21.02 19.29 -8.32
C LYS A 72 21.34 18.59 -7.01
N GLY A 73 20.33 18.36 -6.17
CA GLY A 73 20.48 17.71 -4.86
C GLY A 73 21.03 18.60 -3.74
N LYS A 74 21.45 19.84 -4.03
CA LYS A 74 21.96 20.79 -3.01
C LYS A 74 20.97 21.88 -2.60
N VAL A 75 19.75 21.88 -3.15
CA VAL A 75 18.64 22.76 -2.75
C VAL A 75 17.53 21.91 -2.15
N THR A 76 17.38 21.96 -0.83
CA THR A 76 16.37 21.17 -0.11
C THR A 76 15.29 22.09 0.47
N LEU A 77 14.03 21.73 0.25
CA LEU A 77 12.84 22.35 0.82
C LEU A 77 12.41 21.50 2.01
N GLU A 78 12.51 22.07 3.21
CA GLU A 78 12.34 21.36 4.48
C GLU A 78 11.33 22.07 5.39
N GLU A 79 10.94 21.43 6.49
CA GLU A 79 9.89 21.91 7.40
C GLU A 79 8.55 22.15 6.65
N SER A 80 7.87 23.27 6.91
CA SER A 80 6.54 23.57 6.33
C SER A 80 6.65 24.22 4.94
N SER A 81 6.98 23.44 3.91
CA SER A 81 7.26 23.94 2.54
C SER A 81 6.35 23.36 1.46
N ASN A 82 6.04 24.15 0.41
CA ASN A 82 5.21 23.72 -0.72
C ASN A 82 5.57 24.47 -2.03
N LEU A 83 4.95 24.07 -3.14
CA LEU A 83 5.07 24.72 -4.44
C LEU A 83 3.71 24.83 -5.15
N ARG A 84 3.37 26.01 -5.64
CA ARG A 84 2.24 26.29 -6.51
C ARG A 84 2.72 26.93 -7.81
N ILE A 85 2.37 26.32 -8.94
CA ILE A 85 2.69 26.78 -10.29
C ILE A 85 1.41 27.41 -10.88
N SER A 86 1.51 28.57 -11.54
CA SER A 86 0.33 29.24 -12.12
C SER A 86 0.70 30.14 -13.30
N GLY A 87 -0.10 30.09 -14.37
CA GLY A 87 0.17 30.79 -15.63
C GLY A 87 0.53 29.83 -16.77
N GLU A 88 1.51 30.20 -17.59
CA GLU A 88 1.84 29.46 -18.83
C GLU A 88 3.35 29.36 -19.09
N TYR A 89 3.77 28.23 -19.68
CA TYR A 89 5.16 27.97 -20.10
C TYR A 89 6.18 28.16 -18.97
N LEU A 90 5.92 27.51 -17.84
CA LEU A 90 6.76 27.52 -16.65
C LEU A 90 7.50 26.19 -16.50
N ILE A 91 8.76 26.22 -16.08
CA ILE A 91 9.57 25.02 -15.82
C ILE A 91 10.07 25.08 -14.38
N VAL A 92 9.88 24.01 -13.60
CA VAL A 92 10.49 23.83 -12.28
C VAL A 92 11.44 22.65 -12.31
N LYS A 93 12.67 22.83 -11.83
CA LYS A 93 13.76 21.85 -12.02
C LYS A 93 14.70 21.67 -10.81
N GLY A 94 14.99 20.41 -10.46
CA GLY A 94 16.14 20.05 -9.60
C GLY A 94 15.96 20.25 -8.09
N LEU A 95 14.73 20.51 -7.64
CA LEU A 95 14.40 20.74 -6.21
C LEU A 95 14.18 19.42 -5.46
N VAL A 96 14.46 19.41 -4.16
CA VAL A 96 14.26 18.24 -3.27
C VAL A 96 13.38 18.63 -2.09
N PHE A 97 12.22 18.00 -1.91
CA PHE A 97 11.38 18.10 -0.71
C PHE A 97 11.68 16.93 0.22
N LYS A 98 12.13 17.20 1.45
CA LYS A 98 12.42 16.20 2.49
C LYS A 98 12.35 16.83 3.89
N ASN A 99 12.48 16.05 4.97
CA ASN A 99 12.56 16.58 6.35
C ASN A 99 11.42 17.58 6.71
N GLY A 100 10.18 17.27 6.32
CA GLY A 100 9.07 18.21 6.47
C GLY A 100 7.76 17.68 5.87
N PHE A 101 6.80 18.58 5.72
CA PHE A 101 5.48 18.32 5.16
C PHE A 101 4.89 19.60 4.58
N SER A 102 3.88 19.50 3.73
CA SER A 102 3.21 20.70 3.20
C SER A 102 2.19 21.24 4.22
N PRO A 103 2.10 22.57 4.44
CA PRO A 103 1.03 23.18 5.24
C PRO A 103 -0.34 23.19 4.53
N THR A 104 -0.41 22.65 3.30
CA THR A 104 -1.64 22.60 2.48
C THR A 104 -1.98 21.16 2.08
N SER A 105 -3.15 20.95 1.48
CA SER A 105 -3.61 19.64 0.98
C SER A 105 -2.74 19.02 -0.12
N GLU A 106 -1.76 19.76 -0.65
CA GLU A 106 -0.80 19.28 -1.63
C GLU A 106 0.63 19.83 -1.41
N VAL A 107 1.67 19.05 -1.73
CA VAL A 107 3.07 19.53 -1.76
C VAL A 107 3.33 20.36 -3.02
N ILE A 108 2.86 19.89 -4.18
CA ILE A 108 2.96 20.59 -5.47
C ILE A 108 1.58 20.72 -6.12
N SER A 109 1.17 21.94 -6.48
CA SER A 109 -0.09 22.23 -7.18
C SER A 109 0.16 22.96 -8.50
N PHE A 110 -0.46 22.50 -9.60
CA PHE A 110 -0.49 23.22 -10.88
C PHE A 110 -1.62 24.27 -10.93
N ARG A 111 -1.80 24.98 -9.82
CA ARG A 111 -2.65 26.16 -9.69
C ARG A 111 -2.19 27.03 -8.52
N LYS A 112 -2.56 28.29 -8.55
CA LYS A 112 -2.50 29.20 -7.39
C LYS A 112 -3.74 29.03 -6.50
N ASP A 113 -4.91 28.96 -7.14
CA ASP A 113 -6.25 28.94 -6.57
C ASP A 113 -7.23 28.25 -7.54
N SER A 114 -8.53 28.19 -7.22
CA SER A 114 -9.53 27.48 -8.04
C SER A 114 -9.81 28.10 -9.42
N LYS A 115 -9.31 29.31 -9.71
CA LYS A 115 -9.51 30.01 -10.99
C LYS A 115 -8.22 30.19 -11.79
N THR A 116 -7.07 30.18 -11.11
CA THR A 116 -5.77 30.57 -11.70
C THR A 116 -4.85 29.35 -11.80
N LEU A 117 -5.01 28.59 -12.89
CA LEU A 117 -4.32 27.32 -13.15
C LEU A 117 -2.94 27.50 -13.82
N ALA A 118 -2.17 26.43 -13.95
CA ALA A 118 -1.00 26.35 -14.83
C ALA A 118 -1.33 25.59 -16.12
N ASN A 119 -0.78 26.03 -17.25
CA ASN A 119 -0.86 25.34 -18.54
C ASN A 119 0.50 25.30 -19.23
N ASN A 120 0.71 24.35 -20.13
CA ASN A 120 1.97 24.20 -20.90
C ASN A 120 3.25 24.19 -20.03
N SER A 121 3.13 23.75 -18.76
CA SER A 121 4.17 23.89 -17.74
C SER A 121 4.76 22.53 -17.33
N ARG A 122 6.02 22.51 -16.91
CA ARG A 122 6.81 21.30 -16.69
C ARG A 122 7.39 21.25 -15.28
N LEU A 123 7.15 20.15 -14.57
CA LEU A 123 7.88 19.76 -13.37
C LEU A 123 8.87 18.67 -13.80
N THR A 124 10.17 18.87 -13.61
CA THR A 124 11.17 17.89 -14.05
C THR A 124 12.35 17.76 -13.11
N GLU A 125 12.88 16.54 -12.94
CA GLU A 125 13.98 16.27 -12.02
C GLU A 125 13.71 16.80 -10.59
N VAL A 126 12.48 16.67 -10.09
CA VAL A 126 12.13 17.04 -8.70
C VAL A 126 12.01 15.78 -7.85
N VAL A 127 12.49 15.85 -6.61
CA VAL A 127 12.42 14.77 -5.64
C VAL A 127 11.45 15.15 -4.53
N ILE A 128 10.58 14.22 -4.14
CA ILE A 128 9.83 14.26 -2.88
C ILE A 128 10.16 12.96 -2.13
N ASP A 129 10.87 13.07 -1.02
CA ASP A 129 11.38 11.92 -0.25
C ASP A 129 10.94 12.03 1.23
N ASN A 130 10.07 11.11 1.64
CA ASN A 130 9.52 11.02 3.00
C ASN A 130 8.92 12.34 3.54
N PHE A 131 8.37 13.19 2.66
CA PHE A 131 7.79 14.50 2.99
C PHE A 131 6.33 14.33 3.46
N ASN A 132 6.16 13.82 4.68
CA ASN A 132 4.89 13.33 5.23
C ASN A 132 4.50 14.12 6.49
N GLY A 133 3.21 14.48 6.60
CA GLY A 133 2.65 15.01 7.84
C GLY A 133 2.71 14.00 9.00
N PRO A 134 2.61 14.46 10.26
CA PRO A 134 2.67 13.58 11.43
C PRO A 134 1.48 12.60 11.50
N GLU A 135 0.29 13.04 11.08
CA GLU A 135 -0.94 12.27 11.12
C GLU A 135 -1.08 11.32 9.91
N ARG A 136 -1.22 10.00 10.15
CA ARG A 136 -1.33 8.99 9.08
C ARG A 136 -2.52 9.26 8.14
N TYR A 137 -3.68 9.64 8.67
CA TYR A 137 -4.92 9.78 7.90
C TYR A 137 -5.29 11.22 7.54
N ASP A 138 -4.40 12.18 7.76
CA ASP A 138 -4.55 13.52 7.17
C ASP A 138 -4.35 13.44 5.64
N VAL A 139 -5.44 13.68 4.91
CA VAL A 139 -5.48 13.51 3.44
C VAL A 139 -4.65 14.59 2.74
N GLN A 140 -3.44 14.24 2.34
CA GLN A 140 -2.53 15.10 1.59
C GLN A 140 -2.05 14.41 0.30
N ALA A 141 -2.10 15.11 -0.83
CA ALA A 141 -1.47 14.66 -2.06
C ALA A 141 -0.04 15.20 -2.17
N TRP A 142 0.82 14.57 -2.98
CA TRP A 142 2.15 15.14 -3.25
C TRP A 142 2.19 16.00 -4.50
N THR A 143 1.48 15.64 -5.57
CA THR A 143 1.41 16.47 -6.77
C THR A 143 0.00 16.45 -7.35
N ILE A 144 -0.58 17.63 -7.61
CA ILE A 144 -1.90 17.74 -8.26
C ILE A 144 -1.79 18.58 -9.53
N LEU A 145 -2.16 17.98 -10.66
CA LEU A 145 -2.29 18.62 -11.96
C LEU A 145 -3.70 19.17 -12.16
N TYR A 146 -3.75 20.36 -12.75
CA TYR A 146 -4.92 21.08 -13.24
C TYR A 146 -4.55 21.70 -14.60
N GLY A 147 -5.51 22.30 -15.31
CA GLY A 147 -5.26 22.97 -16.59
C GLY A 147 -4.93 21.99 -17.71
N LYS A 148 -4.16 22.42 -18.71
CA LYS A 148 -3.83 21.63 -19.91
C LYS A 148 -2.34 21.65 -20.27
N ASN A 149 -1.92 20.60 -20.98
CA ASN A 149 -0.61 20.44 -21.61
C ASN A 149 0.59 20.51 -20.64
N ASN A 150 0.35 20.31 -19.35
CA ASN A 150 1.40 20.17 -18.35
C ASN A 150 2.12 18.82 -18.43
N ARG A 151 3.40 18.81 -18.02
CA ARG A 151 4.25 17.61 -17.98
C ARG A 151 4.89 17.43 -16.60
N VAL A 152 4.91 16.19 -16.11
CA VAL A 152 5.66 15.77 -14.91
C VAL A 152 6.59 14.65 -15.34
N ASP A 153 7.90 14.90 -15.34
CA ASP A 153 8.86 13.94 -15.88
C ASP A 153 10.19 13.85 -15.16
N HIS A 154 10.83 12.67 -15.19
CA HIS A 154 12.11 12.42 -14.49
C HIS A 154 12.09 12.78 -12.99
N CYS A 155 10.91 12.83 -12.36
CA CYS A 155 10.77 13.11 -10.94
C CYS A 155 10.88 11.82 -10.12
N SER A 156 11.23 11.93 -8.84
CA SER A 156 11.32 10.81 -7.91
C SER A 156 10.41 11.04 -6.70
N PHE A 157 9.40 10.19 -6.54
CA PHE A 157 8.46 10.22 -5.42
C PHE A 157 8.71 8.99 -4.55
N ILE A 158 9.26 9.16 -3.34
CA ILE A 158 9.81 8.05 -2.54
C ILE A 158 9.28 8.14 -1.10
N ASN A 159 8.74 7.06 -0.55
CA ASN A 159 8.23 6.98 0.82
C ASN A 159 7.05 7.91 1.13
N LYS A 160 5.97 7.92 0.33
CA LYS A 160 4.70 8.51 0.83
C LYS A 160 4.10 7.57 1.86
N ARG A 161 3.65 8.12 2.99
CA ARG A 161 3.22 7.33 4.16
C ARG A 161 1.87 7.75 4.76
N THR A 162 1.39 8.96 4.45
CA THR A 162 0.03 9.42 4.83
C THR A 162 -1.01 9.07 3.76
N GLN A 163 -2.29 9.17 4.14
CA GLN A 163 -3.44 9.05 3.24
C GLN A 163 -3.43 10.15 2.16
N GLY A 164 -4.09 9.86 1.04
CA GLY A 164 -4.12 10.71 -0.15
C GLY A 164 -3.13 10.22 -1.21
N VAL A 165 -3.48 10.45 -2.47
CA VAL A 165 -2.77 9.94 -3.63
C VAL A 165 -1.38 10.59 -3.78
N THR A 166 -0.37 9.87 -4.28
CA THR A 166 0.93 10.50 -4.57
C THR A 166 0.79 11.57 -5.67
N LEU A 167 0.25 11.20 -6.84
CA LEU A 167 0.02 12.12 -7.97
C LEU A 167 -1.44 12.08 -8.46
N ILE A 168 -2.10 13.22 -8.54
CA ILE A 168 -3.50 13.37 -9.00
C ILE A 168 -3.58 14.24 -10.26
N VAL A 169 -4.37 13.84 -11.25
CA VAL A 169 -4.92 14.75 -12.27
C VAL A 169 -6.38 15.06 -11.92
N ARG A 170 -6.74 16.33 -11.82
CA ARG A 170 -8.10 16.78 -11.49
C ARG A 170 -8.84 17.28 -12.73
N LEU A 171 -10.11 16.88 -12.86
CA LEU A 171 -11.01 17.25 -13.96
C LEU A 171 -12.15 18.19 -13.52
N ASN A 172 -11.99 18.88 -12.38
CA ASN A 172 -13.08 19.59 -11.71
C ASN A 172 -13.40 20.98 -12.27
N THR A 173 -12.83 21.36 -13.43
CA THR A 173 -13.14 22.58 -14.17
C THR A 173 -13.03 22.31 -15.69
N ALA A 174 -13.72 23.10 -16.53
CA ALA A 174 -13.69 22.94 -17.99
C ALA A 174 -12.28 23.16 -18.59
N GLU A 175 -11.45 23.93 -17.90
CA GLU A 175 -10.05 24.19 -18.25
C GLU A 175 -9.14 23.00 -17.91
N SER A 176 -9.60 22.03 -17.11
CA SER A 176 -8.81 20.85 -16.67
C SER A 176 -9.26 19.52 -17.29
N VAL A 177 -10.35 19.52 -18.08
CA VAL A 177 -10.74 18.38 -18.92
C VAL A 177 -10.06 18.44 -20.29
N GLU A 178 -9.93 17.30 -20.97
CA GLU A 178 -9.14 17.16 -22.21
C GLU A 178 -7.75 17.80 -22.07
N ASN A 179 -7.09 17.52 -20.96
CA ASN A 179 -5.89 18.21 -20.53
C ASN A 179 -4.66 17.83 -21.35
N ASN A 180 -4.59 16.62 -21.94
CA ASN A 180 -3.40 16.14 -22.66
C ASN A 180 -2.13 16.26 -21.80
N HIS A 181 -2.22 15.96 -20.50
CA HIS A 181 -1.07 15.91 -19.60
C HIS A 181 -0.14 14.75 -19.95
N GLN A 182 1.16 14.94 -19.71
CA GLN A 182 2.19 13.91 -19.86
C GLN A 182 2.82 13.62 -18.49
N ILE A 183 2.84 12.35 -18.09
CA ILE A 183 3.46 11.88 -16.86
C ILE A 183 4.43 10.78 -17.28
N ASP A 184 5.72 11.08 -17.37
CA ASP A 184 6.68 10.17 -18.02
C ASP A 184 8.09 10.10 -17.39
N HIS A 185 8.74 8.94 -17.51
CA HIS A 185 10.08 8.71 -16.95
C HIS A 185 10.20 8.97 -15.45
N ASN A 186 9.11 8.95 -14.67
CA ASN A 186 9.16 9.17 -13.23
C ASN A 186 9.48 7.86 -12.49
N TYR A 187 10.20 7.98 -11.38
CA TYR A 187 10.40 6.91 -10.40
C TYR A 187 9.40 7.11 -9.25
N PHE A 188 8.37 6.27 -9.21
CA PHE A 188 7.52 6.09 -8.04
C PHE A 188 8.15 4.98 -7.19
N GLY A 189 8.93 5.40 -6.20
CA GLY A 189 9.60 4.52 -5.25
C GLY A 189 8.64 3.99 -4.18
N PRO A 190 9.18 3.21 -3.22
CA PRO A 190 8.38 2.47 -2.23
C PRO A 190 7.33 3.32 -1.51
N ARG A 191 6.14 2.73 -1.39
CA ARG A 191 5.02 3.25 -0.62
C ARG A 191 4.44 2.11 0.22
N GLN A 192 4.65 2.14 1.53
CA GLN A 192 4.13 1.13 2.46
C GLN A 192 2.59 1.06 2.40
N ASN A 193 2.02 -0.09 2.76
CA ASN A 193 0.58 -0.26 3.01
C ASN A 193 0.06 0.79 3.99
N LEU A 194 -1.01 1.51 3.61
CA LEU A 194 -1.62 2.54 4.42
C LEU A 194 -2.48 1.99 5.57
N GLY A 195 -2.97 0.75 5.46
CA GLY A 195 -4.00 0.20 6.36
C GLY A 195 -5.40 0.77 6.11
N SER A 196 -5.63 1.37 4.94
CA SER A 196 -6.88 2.04 4.55
C SER A 196 -6.93 2.30 3.03
N ASN A 197 -8.12 2.60 2.53
CA ASN A 197 -8.37 3.21 1.22
C ASN A 197 -7.74 4.62 1.09
N GLY A 198 -7.48 5.08 -0.13
CA GLY A 198 -6.83 6.38 -0.38
C GLY A 198 -5.31 6.28 -0.39
N GLY A 199 -4.79 5.09 -0.64
CA GLY A 199 -3.36 4.77 -0.74
C GLY A 199 -2.80 4.94 -2.16
N GLU A 200 -3.60 5.40 -3.13
CA GLU A 200 -3.29 5.26 -4.56
C GLU A 200 -1.97 5.97 -4.93
N THR A 201 -1.13 5.39 -5.79
CA THR A 201 0.08 6.09 -6.23
C THR A 201 -0.23 7.13 -7.30
N LEU A 202 -1.08 6.78 -8.27
CA LEU A 202 -1.49 7.67 -9.35
C LEU A 202 -3.01 7.63 -9.53
N ARG A 203 -3.65 8.79 -9.65
CA ARG A 203 -5.10 8.87 -9.94
C ARG A 203 -5.42 9.94 -10.97
N ILE A 204 -6.17 9.55 -12.00
CA ILE A 204 -6.60 10.48 -13.06
C ILE A 204 -8.12 10.58 -13.00
N GLY A 205 -8.61 11.70 -12.44
CA GLY A 205 -10.03 11.95 -12.23
C GLY A 205 -10.59 11.43 -10.89
N THR A 206 -11.92 11.31 -10.85
CA THR A 206 -12.75 10.88 -9.72
C THR A 206 -14.11 10.42 -10.26
N SER A 207 -14.85 9.57 -9.54
CA SER A 207 -16.21 9.11 -9.91
C SER A 207 -17.13 10.21 -10.48
N HIS A 208 -17.22 11.37 -9.81
CA HIS A 208 -18.07 12.50 -10.22
C HIS A 208 -17.71 13.12 -11.59
N PHE A 209 -16.46 12.99 -12.04
CA PHE A 209 -15.98 13.51 -13.33
C PHE A 209 -15.57 12.39 -14.30
N SER A 210 -15.97 11.15 -14.03
CA SER A 210 -15.46 9.96 -14.73
C SER A 210 -15.86 9.85 -16.20
N MET A 211 -16.99 10.46 -16.57
CA MET A 211 -17.46 10.54 -17.96
C MET A 211 -16.78 11.65 -18.77
N MET A 212 -15.92 12.48 -18.15
CA MET A 212 -15.14 13.49 -18.84
C MET A 212 -13.86 12.86 -19.40
N ASN A 213 -13.50 13.22 -20.63
CA ASN A 213 -12.23 12.82 -21.22
C ASN A 213 -11.08 13.61 -20.58
N SER A 214 -10.03 12.91 -20.13
CA SER A 214 -8.81 13.55 -19.63
C SER A 214 -7.74 13.63 -20.72
N LYS A 215 -7.61 12.59 -21.56
CA LYS A 215 -6.56 12.46 -22.58
C LYS A 215 -5.14 12.51 -21.99
N SER A 216 -4.97 12.16 -20.72
CA SER A 216 -3.65 12.09 -20.10
C SER A 216 -2.87 10.89 -20.61
N ILE A 217 -1.55 11.06 -20.76
CA ILE A 217 -0.60 10.03 -21.16
C ILE A 217 0.33 9.76 -19.98
N VAL A 218 0.39 8.50 -19.56
CA VAL A 218 1.23 7.99 -18.49
C VAL A 218 2.17 6.95 -19.11
N GLU A 219 3.42 7.32 -19.36
CA GLU A 219 4.33 6.45 -20.12
C GLU A 219 5.75 6.36 -19.57
N TYR A 220 6.38 5.18 -19.70
CA TYR A 220 7.77 4.96 -19.24
C TYR A 220 8.02 5.30 -17.75
N ASN A 221 7.03 5.18 -16.87
CA ASN A 221 7.24 5.34 -15.42
C ASN A 221 7.55 4.01 -14.74
N TYR A 222 8.39 4.04 -13.70
CA TYR A 222 8.75 2.87 -12.90
C TYR A 222 8.10 2.97 -11.52
N PHE A 223 7.27 1.99 -11.19
CA PHE A 223 6.59 1.82 -9.91
C PHE A 223 7.29 0.68 -9.15
N ASP A 224 7.83 0.98 -7.98
CA ASP A 224 8.69 0.09 -7.18
C ASP A 224 8.08 -0.08 -5.79
N ARG A 225 7.48 -1.24 -5.52
CA ARG A 225 6.81 -1.56 -4.24
C ARG A 225 5.83 -0.47 -3.79
N CYS A 226 4.97 -0.09 -4.73
CA CYS A 226 3.91 0.91 -4.56
C CYS A 226 2.69 0.33 -3.84
N ASP A 227 2.90 -0.21 -2.65
CA ASP A 227 2.00 -1.08 -1.88
C ASP A 227 0.94 -0.31 -1.06
N GLY A 228 0.68 0.96 -1.39
CA GLY A 228 -0.13 1.86 -0.57
C GLY A 228 -1.56 1.37 -0.31
N GLU A 229 -2.17 0.72 -1.31
CA GLU A 229 -3.46 0.06 -1.26
C GLU A 229 -3.64 -0.86 -2.49
N HIS A 230 -4.88 -1.30 -2.74
CA HIS A 230 -5.26 -2.05 -3.93
C HIS A 230 -4.97 -1.34 -5.28
N GLU A 231 -5.29 -0.05 -5.42
CA GLU A 231 -5.12 0.68 -6.69
C GLU A 231 -3.76 1.41 -6.76
N ILE A 232 -2.74 0.80 -7.38
CA ILE A 232 -1.47 1.49 -7.69
C ILE A 232 -1.76 2.68 -8.62
N ILE A 233 -2.49 2.39 -9.69
CA ILE A 233 -3.05 3.37 -10.61
C ILE A 233 -4.56 3.24 -10.60
N SER A 234 -5.22 4.37 -10.37
CA SER A 234 -6.66 4.50 -10.35
C SER A 234 -7.13 5.41 -11.49
N ASN A 235 -7.50 4.81 -12.63
CA ASN A 235 -8.11 5.57 -13.73
C ASN A 235 -9.57 5.86 -13.40
N LYS A 236 -9.95 7.13 -13.34
CA LYS A 236 -11.30 7.59 -13.01
C LYS A 236 -11.75 8.72 -13.95
N SER A 237 -11.45 8.58 -15.26
CA SER A 237 -11.84 9.48 -16.37
C SER A 237 -11.63 8.81 -17.75
N GLY A 238 -12.21 9.35 -18.83
CA GLY A 238 -12.13 8.77 -20.17
C GLY A 238 -10.86 9.09 -20.99
N GLN A 239 -10.60 8.27 -22.01
CA GLN A 239 -9.60 8.45 -23.07
C GLN A 239 -8.13 8.60 -22.61
N ASN A 240 -7.75 7.97 -21.50
CA ASN A 240 -6.37 7.99 -21.01
C ASN A 240 -5.50 6.90 -21.66
N THR A 241 -4.18 7.14 -21.70
CA THR A 241 -3.19 6.16 -22.17
C THR A 241 -2.20 5.82 -21.05
N TYR A 242 -2.01 4.53 -20.78
CA TYR A 242 -1.01 3.99 -19.85
C TYR A 242 -0.12 3.03 -20.63
N ARG A 243 1.13 3.40 -20.93
CA ARG A 243 1.99 2.55 -21.78
C ARG A 243 3.46 2.46 -21.40
N PHE A 244 4.07 1.31 -21.62
CA PHE A 244 5.50 1.06 -21.39
C PHE A 244 5.97 1.36 -19.95
N ASN A 245 5.05 1.42 -18.98
CA ASN A 245 5.36 1.56 -17.57
C ASN A 245 5.80 0.21 -17.00
N THR A 246 6.44 0.22 -15.84
CA THR A 246 6.86 -1.01 -15.15
C THR A 246 6.45 -1.01 -13.70
N PHE A 247 5.93 -2.14 -13.24
CA PHE A 247 5.49 -2.39 -11.88
C PHE A 247 6.35 -3.51 -11.31
N PHE A 248 7.17 -3.18 -10.31
CA PHE A 248 8.11 -4.10 -9.68
C PHE A 248 7.68 -4.35 -8.24
N GLU A 249 7.27 -5.59 -7.96
CA GLU A 249 6.84 -6.09 -6.63
C GLU A 249 5.71 -5.27 -5.98
N CYS A 250 4.89 -4.57 -6.76
CA CYS A 250 3.80 -3.74 -6.26
C CYS A 250 2.55 -4.57 -5.89
N LYS A 251 2.09 -4.47 -4.64
CA LYS A 251 0.94 -5.22 -4.07
C LYS A 251 -0.44 -4.64 -4.41
N GLY A 252 -0.65 -4.30 -5.67
CA GLY A 252 -1.91 -3.74 -6.18
C GLY A 252 -2.01 -3.83 -7.69
N THR A 253 -2.89 -3.03 -8.31
CA THR A 253 -3.20 -3.12 -9.75
C THR A 253 -3.17 -1.77 -10.47
N LEU A 254 -3.06 -1.84 -11.80
CA LEU A 254 -3.55 -0.81 -12.71
C LEU A 254 -5.07 -1.04 -12.89
N THR A 255 -5.89 -0.25 -12.19
CA THR A 255 -7.35 -0.36 -12.28
C THR A 255 -7.94 0.70 -13.21
N MET A 256 -8.72 0.25 -14.20
CA MET A 256 -9.63 1.08 -14.99
C MET A 256 -10.92 1.38 -14.22
N ARG A 257 -10.82 2.10 -13.09
CA ARG A 257 -11.84 2.11 -12.04
C ARG A 257 -13.16 2.78 -12.44
N HIS A 258 -13.07 3.89 -13.17
CA HIS A 258 -14.18 4.55 -13.85
C HIS A 258 -13.70 5.17 -15.17
N GLY A 259 -14.64 5.45 -16.08
CA GLY A 259 -14.36 6.09 -17.37
C GLY A 259 -14.01 5.08 -18.47
N ASN A 260 -14.29 5.48 -19.71
CA ASN A 260 -14.28 4.62 -20.88
C ASN A 260 -13.09 4.91 -21.81
N GLU A 261 -12.88 4.05 -22.81
CA GLU A 261 -11.91 4.28 -23.89
C GLU A 261 -10.45 4.44 -23.40
N THR A 262 -10.08 3.74 -22.31
CA THR A 262 -8.70 3.72 -21.80
C THR A 262 -7.83 2.77 -22.63
N HIS A 263 -6.62 3.21 -22.96
CA HIS A 263 -5.63 2.44 -23.71
C HIS A 263 -4.45 2.04 -22.81
N VAL A 264 -4.29 0.74 -22.57
CA VAL A 264 -3.27 0.13 -21.69
C VAL A 264 -2.35 -0.74 -22.54
N GLU A 265 -1.15 -0.26 -22.85
CA GLU A 265 -0.28 -0.86 -23.88
C GLU A 265 1.15 -1.14 -23.38
N GLY A 266 1.66 -2.36 -23.58
CA GLY A 266 3.11 -2.61 -23.45
C GLY A 266 3.68 -2.43 -22.04
N ASN A 267 2.85 -2.42 -21.00
CA ASN A 267 3.29 -2.31 -19.61
C ASN A 267 3.86 -3.65 -19.13
N VAL A 268 4.80 -3.60 -18.19
CA VAL A 268 5.55 -4.76 -17.68
C VAL A 268 5.33 -4.89 -16.17
N PHE A 269 4.89 -6.06 -15.71
CA PHE A 269 4.62 -6.35 -14.30
C PHE A 269 5.53 -7.51 -13.86
N PHE A 270 6.41 -7.26 -12.89
CA PHE A 270 7.27 -8.25 -12.25
C PHE A 270 6.80 -8.44 -10.80
N GLY A 271 6.08 -9.52 -10.52
CA GLY A 271 5.63 -9.85 -9.17
C GLY A 271 6.65 -10.62 -8.35
N ASN A 272 7.58 -11.35 -8.99
CA ASN A 272 8.61 -12.19 -8.35
C ASN A 272 8.07 -13.23 -7.34
N GLY A 273 6.77 -13.57 -7.38
CA GLY A 273 6.12 -14.40 -6.37
C GLY A 273 5.82 -13.69 -5.05
N VAL A 274 5.94 -12.36 -4.99
CA VAL A 274 5.57 -11.56 -3.82
C VAL A 274 4.05 -11.55 -3.67
N SER A 275 3.58 -11.88 -2.46
CA SER A 275 2.17 -11.93 -2.07
C SER A 275 1.38 -10.70 -2.52
N ASN A 276 0.17 -10.89 -3.05
CA ASN A 276 -0.76 -9.84 -3.45
C ASN A 276 -0.29 -8.92 -4.60
N THR A 277 0.79 -9.27 -5.30
CA THR A 277 1.18 -8.56 -6.53
C THR A 277 0.15 -8.76 -7.64
N GLY A 278 -0.35 -7.67 -8.20
CA GLY A 278 -1.45 -7.68 -9.16
C GLY A 278 -1.11 -7.05 -10.51
N GLY A 279 -2.01 -7.24 -11.47
CA GLY A 279 -1.84 -6.77 -12.85
C GLY A 279 -2.87 -5.71 -13.24
N ILE A 280 -3.71 -6.05 -14.21
CA ILE A 280 -4.63 -5.11 -14.87
C ILE A 280 -6.08 -5.46 -14.52
N ARG A 281 -6.83 -4.52 -13.93
CA ARG A 281 -8.25 -4.66 -13.61
C ARG A 281 -9.13 -3.84 -14.57
N VAL A 282 -9.94 -4.55 -15.35
CA VAL A 282 -10.81 -4.04 -16.42
C VAL A 282 -12.25 -3.88 -15.91
N ILE A 283 -12.79 -2.67 -16.06
CA ILE A 283 -14.14 -2.24 -15.68
C ILE A 283 -14.58 -1.19 -16.73
N ASN A 284 -15.88 -0.95 -16.88
CA ASN A 284 -16.44 0.05 -17.83
C ASN A 284 -16.17 -0.27 -19.32
N GLU A 285 -16.49 0.67 -20.20
CA GLU A 285 -16.70 0.38 -21.63
C GLU A 285 -15.51 0.76 -22.53
N LYS A 286 -15.35 0.02 -23.64
CA LYS A 286 -14.40 0.29 -24.74
C LYS A 286 -12.92 0.32 -24.32
N GLN A 287 -12.57 -0.43 -23.29
CA GLN A 287 -11.17 -0.49 -22.82
C GLN A 287 -10.31 -1.29 -23.80
N THR A 288 -9.07 -0.85 -24.01
CA THR A 288 -8.08 -1.53 -24.85
C THR A 288 -6.88 -1.93 -23.98
N VAL A 289 -6.64 -3.22 -23.82
CA VAL A 289 -5.54 -3.80 -23.01
C VAL A 289 -4.69 -4.68 -23.92
N ILE A 290 -3.60 -4.12 -24.44
CA ILE A 290 -2.81 -4.77 -25.50
C ILE A 290 -1.33 -4.89 -25.20
N ASN A 291 -0.70 -5.95 -25.67
CA ASN A 291 0.75 -6.11 -25.67
C ASN A 291 1.41 -6.04 -24.26
N ASN A 292 0.68 -6.22 -23.16
CA ASN A 292 1.22 -6.12 -21.80
C ASN A 292 1.88 -7.44 -21.37
N TYR A 293 2.90 -7.36 -20.51
CA TYR A 293 3.65 -8.50 -19.99
C TYR A 293 3.51 -8.59 -18.46
N CYS A 294 3.10 -9.75 -17.96
CA CYS A 294 2.97 -10.04 -16.54
C CYS A 294 3.77 -11.31 -16.18
N GLU A 295 4.62 -11.24 -15.17
CA GLU A 295 5.42 -12.37 -14.67
C GLU A 295 5.34 -12.49 -13.15
N GLY A 296 4.99 -13.68 -12.65
CA GLY A 296 5.09 -14.01 -11.21
C GLY A 296 4.12 -13.25 -10.30
N LEU A 297 2.92 -12.91 -10.78
CA LEU A 297 1.88 -12.20 -10.02
C LEU A 297 0.99 -13.18 -9.25
N THR A 298 0.83 -12.95 -7.94
CA THR A 298 0.13 -13.87 -7.02
C THR A 298 -1.20 -13.33 -6.47
N GLY A 299 -1.61 -12.12 -6.85
CA GLY A 299 -2.87 -11.53 -6.39
C GLY A 299 -4.09 -12.24 -6.97
N ASN A 300 -5.16 -12.34 -6.18
CA ASN A 300 -6.43 -12.99 -6.52
C ASN A 300 -7.59 -11.97 -6.56
N ARG A 301 -8.79 -12.41 -6.97
CA ARG A 301 -10.04 -11.63 -6.95
C ARG A 301 -9.92 -10.33 -7.76
N PHE A 302 -9.78 -9.19 -7.07
CA PHE A 302 -9.59 -7.89 -7.70
C PHE A 302 -8.10 -7.60 -8.03
N ARG A 303 -7.15 -8.34 -7.43
CA ARG A 303 -5.70 -8.26 -7.67
C ARG A 303 -5.18 -9.27 -8.69
N GLY A 304 -6.04 -9.92 -9.49
CA GLY A 304 -5.62 -10.85 -10.52
C GLY A 304 -4.56 -10.26 -11.47
N ALA A 305 -3.76 -11.12 -12.11
CA ALA A 305 -2.83 -10.70 -13.16
C ALA A 305 -3.58 -10.06 -14.35
N LEU A 306 -4.80 -10.54 -14.59
CA LEU A 306 -5.83 -9.87 -15.36
C LEU A 306 -7.18 -10.14 -14.68
N THR A 307 -7.92 -9.08 -14.34
CA THR A 307 -9.26 -9.17 -13.78
C THR A 307 -10.25 -8.47 -14.71
N VAL A 308 -11.30 -9.17 -15.14
CA VAL A 308 -12.43 -8.62 -15.90
C VAL A 308 -13.65 -8.64 -15.00
N MET A 309 -14.09 -7.48 -14.52
CA MET A 309 -15.14 -7.40 -13.50
C MET A 309 -16.56 -7.50 -14.06
N ASN A 310 -17.46 -8.03 -13.22
CA ASN A 310 -18.89 -7.76 -13.34
C ASN A 310 -19.20 -6.30 -12.99
N GLY A 311 -20.35 -5.81 -13.45
CA GLY A 311 -20.86 -4.48 -13.13
C GLY A 311 -22.24 -4.51 -12.49
N VAL A 312 -22.68 -3.34 -12.05
CA VAL A 312 -24.02 -3.11 -11.49
C VAL A 312 -24.97 -2.72 -12.63
N PRO A 313 -26.14 -3.36 -12.78
CA PRO A 313 -27.17 -2.92 -13.73
C PRO A 313 -27.57 -1.47 -13.49
N ASN A 314 -27.60 -0.64 -14.54
CA ASN A 314 -27.88 0.81 -14.46
C ASN A 314 -26.98 1.57 -13.45
N SER A 315 -25.71 1.16 -13.38
CA SER A 315 -24.72 1.61 -12.40
C SER A 315 -24.65 3.14 -12.16
N PRO A 316 -24.75 3.61 -10.90
CA PRO A 316 -24.37 4.96 -10.51
C PRO A 316 -22.88 5.25 -10.75
N LEU A 317 -22.52 6.53 -10.97
CA LEU A 317 -21.14 6.96 -11.32
C LEU A 317 -20.04 6.54 -10.32
N ASN A 318 -20.39 6.21 -9.07
CA ASN A 318 -19.47 5.75 -8.02
C ASN A 318 -19.44 4.23 -7.83
N ARG A 319 -20.31 3.46 -8.50
CA ARG A 319 -20.31 1.98 -8.47
C ARG A 319 -19.47 1.43 -9.64
N TYR A 320 -19.82 0.27 -10.17
CA TYR A 320 -19.06 -0.45 -11.20
C TYR A 320 -19.90 -0.56 -12.47
N VAL A 321 -19.44 -0.02 -13.60
CA VAL A 321 -20.09 -0.23 -14.91
C VAL A 321 -19.56 -1.53 -15.51
N SER A 322 -20.42 -2.39 -16.06
CA SER A 322 -19.96 -3.67 -16.62
C SER A 322 -19.01 -3.47 -17.80
N VAL A 323 -18.12 -4.45 -18.00
CA VAL A 323 -17.15 -4.40 -19.11
C VAL A 323 -17.87 -4.60 -20.43
N LYS A 324 -17.79 -3.63 -21.35
CA LYS A 324 -18.43 -3.73 -22.68
C LYS A 324 -17.50 -3.33 -23.81
N GLU A 325 -17.71 -3.88 -25.01
CA GLU A 325 -17.02 -3.50 -26.25
C GLU A 325 -15.48 -3.43 -26.11
N SER A 326 -14.92 -4.21 -25.18
CA SER A 326 -13.52 -4.08 -24.77
C SER A 326 -12.63 -5.09 -25.48
N LYS A 327 -11.34 -4.79 -25.54
CA LYS A 327 -10.35 -5.54 -26.32
C LYS A 327 -9.12 -5.87 -25.47
N ILE A 328 -8.86 -7.15 -25.28
CA ILE A 328 -7.72 -7.68 -24.52
C ILE A 328 -6.89 -8.54 -25.48
N GLU A 329 -5.82 -7.99 -26.05
CA GLU A 329 -5.08 -8.64 -27.15
C GLU A 329 -3.57 -8.71 -26.94
N GLY A 330 -2.97 -9.87 -27.22
CA GLY A 330 -1.51 -9.96 -27.37
C GLY A 330 -0.76 -9.81 -26.05
N ASN A 331 -1.39 -10.06 -24.91
CA ASN A 331 -0.73 -9.97 -23.60
C ASN A 331 -0.02 -11.30 -23.28
N SER A 332 1.09 -11.25 -22.54
CA SER A 332 1.77 -12.43 -21.97
C SER A 332 1.58 -12.48 -20.47
N LEU A 333 1.05 -13.59 -19.95
CA LEU A 333 0.89 -13.84 -18.52
C LEU A 333 1.63 -15.13 -18.16
N ILE A 334 2.76 -14.98 -17.46
CA ILE A 334 3.76 -16.02 -17.23
C ILE A 334 3.88 -16.28 -15.73
N ASN A 335 3.70 -17.52 -15.29
CA ASN A 335 3.76 -17.94 -13.89
C ASN A 335 2.92 -17.04 -12.96
N CYS A 336 1.76 -16.60 -13.45
CA CYS A 336 0.77 -15.87 -12.65
C CYS A 336 -0.23 -16.87 -12.07
N ASP A 337 -0.74 -16.60 -10.87
CA ASP A 337 -1.62 -17.53 -10.16
C ASP A 337 -3.09 -17.39 -10.57
N HIS A 338 -3.56 -16.17 -10.84
CA HIS A 338 -4.97 -15.87 -11.07
C HIS A 338 -5.25 -14.94 -12.27
N ILE A 339 -6.26 -15.31 -13.05
CA ILE A 339 -6.94 -14.55 -14.09
C ILE A 339 -8.44 -14.66 -13.81
N GLU A 340 -9.08 -13.54 -13.52
CA GLU A 340 -10.40 -13.54 -12.87
C GLU A 340 -11.45 -12.99 -13.83
N LEU A 341 -12.37 -13.85 -14.29
CA LEU A 341 -13.41 -13.52 -15.27
C LEU A 341 -14.78 -13.37 -14.59
N CYS A 342 -15.47 -12.26 -14.87
CA CYS A 342 -16.71 -11.86 -14.21
C CYS A 342 -16.53 -11.58 -12.70
N ALA A 343 -15.32 -11.18 -12.29
CA ALA A 343 -14.90 -11.08 -10.90
C ALA A 343 -15.78 -10.11 -10.08
N GLY A 344 -16.07 -10.50 -8.83
CA GLY A 344 -16.99 -9.80 -7.94
C GLY A 344 -18.44 -9.86 -8.42
N SER A 345 -18.88 -10.95 -9.04
CA SER A 345 -20.31 -11.17 -9.29
C SER A 345 -21.03 -11.44 -7.97
N ASP A 346 -22.12 -10.70 -7.76
CA ASP A 346 -23.02 -10.85 -6.62
C ASP A 346 -24.41 -10.30 -6.99
N SER A 347 -25.31 -10.20 -6.01
CA SER A 347 -26.68 -9.72 -6.23
C SER A 347 -26.78 -8.28 -6.74
N GLU A 348 -25.81 -7.41 -6.42
CA GLU A 348 -25.70 -6.05 -6.94
C GLU A 348 -24.92 -6.02 -8.26
N ARG A 349 -23.75 -6.68 -8.29
CA ARG A 349 -22.83 -6.78 -9.43
C ARG A 349 -23.23 -7.92 -10.37
N SER A 350 -24.48 -7.89 -10.84
CA SER A 350 -25.09 -8.95 -11.67
C SER A 350 -25.08 -8.68 -13.18
N ALA A 351 -24.42 -7.60 -13.66
CA ALA A 351 -24.26 -7.32 -15.07
C ALA A 351 -22.92 -7.88 -15.59
N ILE A 352 -22.97 -9.04 -16.26
CA ILE A 352 -21.83 -9.69 -16.91
C ILE A 352 -21.13 -8.80 -17.96
N PRO A 353 -19.85 -9.09 -18.30
CA PRO A 353 -19.19 -8.52 -19.46
C PRO A 353 -19.95 -8.78 -20.76
N GLN A 354 -19.87 -7.85 -21.72
CA GLN A 354 -20.57 -7.92 -23.01
C GLN A 354 -19.63 -7.56 -24.16
N THR A 355 -19.87 -8.12 -25.34
CA THR A 355 -19.20 -7.76 -26.62
C THR A 355 -17.68 -7.59 -26.55
N THR A 356 -17.03 -8.32 -25.65
CA THR A 356 -15.61 -8.13 -25.29
C THR A 356 -14.77 -9.27 -25.85
N SER A 357 -13.53 -8.97 -26.24
CA SER A 357 -12.66 -9.93 -26.93
C SER A 357 -11.35 -10.15 -26.18
N LEU A 358 -11.00 -11.42 -25.94
CA LEU A 358 -9.71 -11.88 -25.47
C LEU A 358 -9.05 -12.64 -26.62
N SER A 359 -8.05 -12.07 -27.28
CA SER A 359 -7.42 -12.72 -28.44
C SER A 359 -5.90 -12.65 -28.48
N ARG A 360 -5.25 -13.66 -29.08
CA ARG A 360 -3.77 -13.71 -29.21
C ARG A 360 -3.01 -13.56 -27.89
N ASN A 361 -3.62 -13.83 -26.74
CA ASN A 361 -2.93 -13.80 -25.46
C ASN A 361 -2.14 -15.10 -25.24
N LEU A 362 -1.01 -15.01 -24.56
CA LEU A 362 -0.17 -16.14 -24.16
C LEU A 362 -0.26 -16.33 -22.64
N PHE A 363 -0.66 -17.52 -22.22
CA PHE A 363 -0.73 -17.91 -20.82
C PHE A 363 0.21 -19.10 -20.59
N VAL A 364 1.12 -18.99 -19.63
CA VAL A 364 2.04 -20.09 -19.27
C VAL A 364 2.06 -20.22 -17.74
N SER A 365 1.57 -21.33 -17.21
CA SER A 365 1.51 -21.59 -15.76
C SER A 365 1.37 -23.08 -15.48
N ASN A 366 1.84 -23.50 -14.31
CA ASN A 366 1.61 -24.85 -13.78
C ASN A 366 0.39 -24.93 -12.85
N SER A 367 -0.32 -23.81 -12.64
CA SER A 367 -1.61 -23.82 -11.94
C SER A 367 -2.73 -24.27 -12.88
N PRO A 368 -3.47 -25.36 -12.59
CA PRO A 368 -4.64 -25.74 -13.39
C PRO A 368 -5.76 -24.73 -13.23
N LYS A 369 -5.92 -24.15 -12.03
CA LYS A 369 -6.96 -23.17 -11.68
C LYS A 369 -6.54 -21.72 -11.94
N MET A 370 -5.70 -21.49 -12.96
CA MET A 370 -5.25 -20.13 -13.32
C MET A 370 -6.43 -19.22 -13.70
N PHE A 371 -7.50 -19.77 -14.27
CA PHE A 371 -8.72 -19.02 -14.60
C PHE A 371 -9.79 -19.22 -13.52
N GLY A 372 -10.12 -18.15 -12.80
CA GLY A 372 -11.36 -18.05 -12.01
C GLY A 372 -12.52 -17.57 -12.88
N ILE A 373 -13.68 -18.22 -12.76
CA ILE A 373 -14.91 -17.87 -13.47
C ILE A 373 -16.01 -17.71 -12.41
N PHE A 374 -16.55 -16.50 -12.29
CA PHE A 374 -17.50 -16.13 -11.24
C PHE A 374 -18.94 -15.93 -11.76
N ASP A 375 -19.14 -15.92 -13.08
CA ASP A 375 -20.45 -15.73 -13.72
C ASP A 375 -20.43 -16.24 -15.17
N ASP A 376 -21.53 -16.09 -15.92
CA ASP A 376 -21.59 -16.39 -17.35
C ASP A 376 -20.60 -15.52 -18.16
N ILE A 377 -19.68 -16.20 -18.84
CA ILE A 377 -18.68 -15.62 -19.72
C ILE A 377 -19.14 -15.55 -21.20
N SER A 378 -20.42 -15.77 -21.50
CA SER A 378 -20.96 -15.76 -22.88
C SER A 378 -20.73 -14.45 -23.65
N GLY A 379 -20.64 -13.32 -22.93
CA GLY A 379 -20.27 -12.02 -23.51
C GLY A 379 -18.77 -11.83 -23.80
N LEU A 380 -17.93 -12.81 -23.47
CA LEU A 380 -16.51 -12.86 -23.80
C LEU A 380 -16.27 -13.76 -25.02
N SER A 381 -15.62 -13.19 -26.04
CA SER A 381 -15.16 -13.91 -27.23
C SER A 381 -13.67 -14.22 -27.15
N PHE A 382 -13.30 -15.45 -27.53
CA PHE A 382 -11.92 -15.94 -27.46
C PHE A 382 -11.41 -16.30 -28.87
N ASP A 383 -10.24 -15.78 -29.29
CA ASP A 383 -9.60 -16.11 -30.59
C ASP A 383 -8.08 -16.26 -30.47
N LYS A 384 -7.51 -17.37 -30.97
CA LYS A 384 -6.05 -17.61 -31.08
C LYS A 384 -5.24 -17.38 -29.79
N ASN A 385 -5.85 -17.52 -28.62
CA ASN A 385 -5.11 -17.54 -27.36
C ASN A 385 -4.31 -18.85 -27.27
N ILE A 386 -3.16 -18.81 -26.59
CA ILE A 386 -2.30 -19.97 -26.38
C ILE A 386 -2.12 -20.21 -24.88
N ILE A 387 -2.29 -21.45 -24.46
CA ILE A 387 -2.02 -21.93 -23.11
C ILE A 387 -0.85 -22.92 -23.13
N SER A 388 -0.07 -22.96 -22.05
CA SER A 388 1.02 -23.93 -21.84
C SER A 388 1.16 -24.26 -20.35
N GLY A 389 1.61 -25.48 -20.06
CA GLY A 389 1.63 -26.04 -18.71
C GLY A 389 0.30 -26.74 -18.38
N ALA A 390 -0.11 -26.68 -17.10
CA ALA A 390 -1.25 -27.44 -16.58
C ALA A 390 -2.60 -26.72 -16.66
N ILE A 391 -2.65 -25.53 -17.27
CA ILE A 391 -3.81 -24.61 -17.30
C ILE A 391 -5.07 -25.28 -17.84
N GLU A 392 -6.17 -25.20 -17.09
CA GLU A 392 -7.52 -25.52 -17.59
C GLU A 392 -8.08 -24.32 -18.39
N SER A 393 -8.52 -24.57 -19.64
CA SER A 393 -9.05 -23.51 -20.52
C SER A 393 -10.45 -23.10 -20.09
N PRO A 394 -10.77 -21.79 -19.98
CA PRO A 394 -12.10 -21.32 -19.62
C PRO A 394 -13.14 -21.54 -20.74
N SER A 395 -12.69 -21.89 -21.95
CA SER A 395 -13.57 -22.20 -23.09
C SER A 395 -13.02 -23.32 -23.97
N LYS A 396 -13.92 -24.08 -24.60
CA LYS A 396 -13.60 -25.09 -25.63
C LYS A 396 -13.21 -24.48 -26.97
N LYS A 397 -13.37 -23.17 -27.16
CA LYS A 397 -13.06 -22.43 -28.40
C LYS A 397 -12.11 -21.27 -28.10
N GLY A 398 -11.31 -20.89 -29.11
CA GLY A 398 -10.45 -19.70 -29.02
C GLY A 398 -9.11 -19.90 -28.30
N PHE A 399 -8.83 -21.09 -27.79
CA PHE A 399 -7.58 -21.46 -27.14
C PHE A 399 -6.88 -22.62 -27.88
N THR A 400 -5.56 -22.65 -27.83
CA THR A 400 -4.72 -23.77 -28.33
C THR A 400 -3.67 -24.09 -27.28
N SER A 401 -3.63 -25.34 -26.81
CA SER A 401 -2.54 -25.80 -25.94
C SER A 401 -1.28 -26.08 -26.77
N LYS A 402 -0.13 -25.63 -26.26
CA LYS A 402 1.20 -25.94 -26.80
C LYS A 402 2.15 -26.19 -25.64
N ASP A 403 3.10 -27.09 -25.81
CA ASP A 403 4.28 -27.13 -24.96
C ASP A 403 5.21 -25.95 -25.33
N ILE A 404 5.50 -25.09 -24.36
CA ILE A 404 6.30 -23.87 -24.55
C ILE A 404 7.43 -23.84 -23.53
N LYS A 405 8.64 -24.02 -24.04
CA LYS A 405 9.86 -23.70 -23.30
C LYS A 405 10.12 -22.19 -23.35
N LEU A 406 10.26 -21.57 -22.19
CA LEU A 406 10.61 -20.16 -22.04
C LEU A 406 12.13 -19.99 -21.88
N ILE A 407 12.64 -18.85 -22.37
CA ILE A 407 14.01 -18.37 -22.14
C ILE A 407 13.96 -16.90 -21.72
N ARG A 408 14.85 -16.48 -20.81
CA ARG A 408 14.95 -15.06 -20.44
C ARG A 408 15.80 -14.32 -21.48
N ASN A 409 15.28 -13.24 -22.04
CA ASN A 409 15.99 -12.40 -23.01
C ASN A 409 16.91 -11.38 -22.32
N GLU A 410 17.69 -10.63 -23.11
CA GLU A 410 18.63 -9.60 -22.63
C GLU A 410 17.97 -8.48 -21.81
N LYS A 411 16.66 -8.28 -21.93
CA LYS A 411 15.86 -7.29 -21.19
C LYS A 411 15.23 -7.88 -19.93
N GLY A 412 15.56 -9.12 -19.57
CA GLY A 412 15.02 -9.80 -18.40
C GLY A 412 13.62 -10.40 -18.57
N LEU A 413 13.02 -10.40 -19.76
CA LEU A 413 11.67 -10.97 -19.99
C LEU A 413 11.73 -12.44 -20.40
N LEU A 414 10.86 -13.30 -19.85
CA LEU A 414 10.65 -14.67 -20.31
C LEU A 414 9.86 -14.69 -21.62
N ILE A 415 10.47 -15.19 -22.68
CA ILE A 415 9.87 -15.31 -24.01
C ILE A 415 9.89 -16.75 -24.52
N PRO A 416 8.96 -17.17 -25.39
CA PRO A 416 9.00 -18.48 -26.04
C PRO A 416 10.32 -18.73 -26.79
N GLN A 417 10.93 -19.89 -26.60
CA GLN A 417 12.09 -20.32 -27.37
C GLN A 417 11.66 -20.78 -28.77
N GLY A 418 12.17 -20.12 -29.82
CA GLY A 418 11.98 -20.56 -31.21
C GLY A 418 11.26 -19.54 -32.09
N LYS A 419 10.32 -20.02 -32.92
CA LYS A 419 9.54 -19.16 -33.84
C LYS A 419 8.43 -18.40 -33.09
N GLU A 420 8.07 -17.23 -33.60
CA GLU A 420 6.93 -16.47 -33.11
C GLU A 420 5.64 -17.31 -33.12
N LEU A 421 4.87 -17.21 -32.03
CA LEU A 421 3.67 -18.02 -31.82
C LEU A 421 2.40 -17.41 -32.43
N GLY A 422 2.45 -16.14 -32.84
CA GLY A 422 1.27 -15.34 -33.22
C GLY A 422 0.41 -14.89 -32.03
N ALA A 423 0.92 -15.05 -30.80
CA ALA A 423 0.28 -14.69 -29.54
C ALA A 423 1.34 -14.33 -28.49
N GLY A 424 0.95 -13.54 -27.49
CA GLY A 424 1.81 -12.99 -26.44
C GLY A 424 2.44 -11.64 -26.79
N ALA A 425 2.99 -11.00 -25.76
CA ALA A 425 3.53 -9.64 -25.83
C ALA A 425 4.88 -9.57 -26.55
N GLN A 426 5.03 -8.53 -27.37
CA GLN A 426 6.24 -8.12 -28.06
C GLN A 426 6.70 -6.78 -27.47
N ILE A 427 7.41 -6.84 -26.34
CA ILE A 427 7.92 -5.65 -25.65
C ILE A 427 9.24 -5.19 -26.27
N ALA A 428 9.20 -4.07 -26.99
CA ALA A 428 10.40 -3.44 -27.54
C ALA A 428 11.17 -2.64 -26.47
N ASN A 429 10.52 -1.71 -25.78
CA ASN A 429 11.11 -0.85 -24.74
C ASN A 429 10.12 -0.67 -23.59
N PHE A 430 10.62 -0.41 -22.38
CA PHE A 430 9.83 -0.15 -21.17
C PHE A 430 10.66 0.63 -20.12
N ALA A 431 9.98 1.12 -19.08
CA ALA A 431 10.61 1.78 -17.94
C ALA A 431 11.53 0.84 -17.17
N ASN A 432 12.68 1.30 -16.73
CA ASN A 432 13.52 0.57 -15.79
C ASN A 432 14.09 1.53 -14.74
N ARG A 433 14.80 1.00 -13.73
CA ARG A 433 15.32 1.84 -12.65
C ARG A 433 16.41 2.82 -13.11
N GLU A 434 17.12 2.52 -14.20
CA GLU A 434 18.19 3.37 -14.76
C GLU A 434 17.67 4.53 -15.61
N ASN A 435 16.53 4.34 -16.30
CA ASN A 435 15.94 5.33 -17.20
C ASN A 435 14.81 6.17 -16.59
N THR A 436 14.55 6.01 -15.27
CA THR A 436 13.50 6.73 -14.55
C THR A 436 13.97 7.51 -13.32
N GLY A 437 13.27 8.59 -13.04
CA GLY A 437 13.56 9.52 -11.96
C GLY A 437 14.88 10.25 -12.15
N VAL A 438 15.57 10.52 -11.04
CA VAL A 438 16.88 11.16 -11.03
C VAL A 438 17.99 10.20 -10.61
N THR A 439 19.16 10.31 -11.25
CA THR A 439 20.37 9.55 -10.95
C THR A 439 21.28 10.20 -9.90
N TRP A 440 21.03 11.47 -9.58
CA TRP A 440 21.85 12.28 -8.67
C TRP A 440 21.32 12.31 -7.22
N TYR A 441 20.22 11.60 -6.93
CA TYR A 441 19.64 11.50 -5.59
C TYR A 441 19.42 10.04 -5.20
N THR A 442 19.84 9.70 -3.98
CA THR A 442 19.57 8.43 -3.32
C THR A 442 18.87 8.73 -2.00
N SER A 443 17.74 8.09 -1.73
CA SER A 443 17.07 8.26 -0.43
C SER A 443 17.95 7.70 0.68
N LEU A 444 18.02 8.43 1.79
CA LEU A 444 18.66 7.97 3.03
C LEU A 444 17.68 7.20 3.93
N THR A 445 16.40 7.09 3.53
CA THR A 445 15.39 6.32 4.26
C THR A 445 15.58 4.84 3.95
N VAL A 446 16.18 4.11 4.89
CA VAL A 446 16.39 2.66 4.81
C VAL A 446 15.55 1.97 5.87
N ASP A 447 14.66 1.06 5.46
CA ASP A 447 13.98 0.16 6.40
C ASP A 447 15.02 -0.81 6.96
N THR A 448 15.34 -0.67 8.25
CA THR A 448 16.43 -1.42 8.89
C THR A 448 15.93 -2.80 9.34
N PRO A 449 16.52 -3.91 8.88
CA PRO A 449 16.16 -5.25 9.32
C PRO A 449 16.49 -5.46 10.82
N PHE A 450 15.73 -6.34 11.48
CA PHE A 450 16.15 -6.87 12.79
C PHE A 450 17.51 -7.57 12.68
N ASP A 451 18.23 -7.61 13.79
CA ASP A 451 19.48 -8.37 13.95
C ASP A 451 20.61 -7.95 12.99
N SER A 452 20.55 -6.73 12.45
CA SER A 452 21.51 -6.19 11.45
C SER A 452 22.60 -5.28 12.04
N GLY A 453 22.47 -4.87 13.30
CA GLY A 453 23.40 -4.02 14.03
C GLY A 453 24.35 -4.78 14.96
N ASN A 454 24.79 -4.11 16.01
CA ASN A 454 25.75 -4.62 16.99
C ASN A 454 25.06 -5.48 18.05
N LYS A 455 25.79 -6.47 18.55
CA LYS A 455 25.41 -7.19 19.77
C LYS A 455 25.95 -6.43 20.98
N ILE A 456 25.07 -6.05 21.90
CA ILE A 456 25.37 -5.26 23.09
C ILE A 456 24.94 -6.06 24.30
N GLU A 457 25.89 -6.47 25.14
CA GLU A 457 25.58 -7.11 26.41
C GLU A 457 25.02 -6.08 27.41
N VAL A 458 23.93 -6.43 28.09
CA VAL A 458 23.30 -5.59 29.11
C VAL A 458 23.29 -6.37 30.42
N ASN A 459 23.77 -5.75 31.49
CA ASN A 459 23.75 -6.34 32.82
C ASN A 459 22.40 -6.09 33.52
N SER A 460 21.95 -7.06 34.32
CA SER A 460 20.75 -6.94 35.16
C SER A 460 20.88 -5.80 36.18
N GLY A 461 19.78 -5.12 36.48
CA GLY A 461 19.73 -4.01 37.43
C GLY A 461 18.59 -3.03 37.17
N LEU A 462 18.49 -2.01 38.03
CA LEU A 462 17.48 -0.96 37.93
C LEU A 462 17.76 -0.05 36.71
N ASN A 463 16.80 0.05 35.79
CA ASN A 463 16.83 0.88 34.58
C ASN A 463 17.96 0.58 33.58
N THR A 464 18.76 -0.48 33.75
CA THR A 464 19.87 -0.80 32.82
C THR A 464 19.36 -1.07 31.40
N LEU A 465 18.20 -1.72 31.27
CA LEU A 465 17.53 -1.94 29.99
C LEU A 465 17.10 -0.63 29.32
N TYR A 466 16.54 0.32 30.09
CA TYR A 466 16.16 1.64 29.59
C TYR A 466 17.39 2.42 29.07
N GLU A 467 18.51 2.36 29.79
CA GLU A 467 19.76 3.02 29.40
C GLU A 467 20.40 2.36 28.16
N ALA A 468 20.38 1.02 28.06
CA ALA A 468 20.86 0.30 26.88
C ALA A 468 20.04 0.65 25.63
N ILE A 469 18.72 0.74 25.75
CA ILE A 469 17.81 1.08 24.64
C ILE A 469 18.05 2.51 24.15
N ASN A 470 18.17 3.48 25.07
CA ASN A 470 18.46 4.87 24.70
C ASN A 470 19.82 5.06 24.01
N ASN A 471 20.80 4.18 24.28
CA ASN A 471 22.12 4.22 23.65
C ASN A 471 22.24 3.32 22.39
N SER A 472 21.21 2.52 22.09
CA SER A 472 21.19 1.62 20.94
C SER A 472 20.98 2.35 19.60
N LYS A 473 21.26 1.65 18.51
CA LYS A 473 21.06 2.11 17.13
C LYS A 473 20.08 1.20 16.37
N PRO A 474 19.51 1.66 15.25
CA PRO A 474 18.67 0.82 14.39
C PRO A 474 19.38 -0.49 14.01
N GLY A 475 18.71 -1.62 14.27
CA GLY A 475 19.18 -2.97 13.98
C GLY A 475 19.98 -3.64 15.10
N ASP A 476 20.38 -2.93 16.16
CA ASP A 476 21.15 -3.50 17.28
C ASP A 476 20.38 -4.62 18.02
N ILE A 477 21.15 -5.46 18.71
CA ILE A 477 20.68 -6.61 19.50
C ILE A 477 21.17 -6.44 20.94
N LEU A 478 20.25 -6.17 21.86
CA LEU A 478 20.52 -6.17 23.29
C LEU A 478 20.47 -7.62 23.80
N ILE A 479 21.59 -8.11 24.32
CA ILE A 479 21.71 -9.45 24.91
C ILE A 479 21.70 -9.28 26.43
N LEU A 480 20.61 -9.70 27.06
CA LEU A 480 20.44 -9.61 28.50
C LEU A 480 21.18 -10.76 29.18
N THR A 481 22.06 -10.42 30.11
CA THR A 481 22.63 -11.39 31.07
C THR A 481 21.57 -11.84 32.06
N ASP A 482 21.86 -12.94 32.75
CA ASP A 482 21.01 -13.51 33.81
C ASP A 482 20.74 -12.49 34.93
N GLY A 483 19.55 -12.54 35.51
CA GLY A 483 19.11 -11.70 36.63
C GLY A 483 17.82 -10.93 36.36
N THR A 484 17.57 -9.93 37.20
CA THR A 484 16.34 -9.12 37.21
C THR A 484 16.58 -7.71 36.68
N TYR A 485 15.71 -7.26 35.79
CA TYR A 485 15.69 -5.94 35.17
C TYR A 485 14.44 -5.20 35.63
N SER A 486 14.53 -4.49 36.76
CA SER A 486 13.44 -3.61 37.22
C SER A 486 13.51 -2.28 36.48
N THR A 487 12.36 -1.76 36.03
CA THR A 487 12.29 -0.50 35.29
C THR A 487 11.30 0.47 35.95
N SER A 488 11.81 1.59 36.46
CA SER A 488 11.01 2.70 37.02
C SER A 488 10.71 3.80 36.01
N LYS A 489 11.06 3.56 34.73
CA LYS A 489 10.91 4.48 33.60
C LYS A 489 10.26 3.74 32.44
N SER A 490 9.34 4.39 31.74
CA SER A 490 8.75 3.82 30.53
C SER A 490 9.78 3.83 29.41
N ILE A 491 9.84 2.74 28.65
CA ILE A 491 10.83 2.53 27.60
C ILE A 491 10.18 2.82 26.25
N GLU A 492 10.67 3.83 25.53
CA GLU A 492 10.32 4.03 24.13
C GLU A 492 11.21 3.17 23.23
N ILE A 493 10.64 2.60 22.17
CA ILE A 493 11.35 1.89 21.10
C ILE A 493 11.32 2.78 19.85
N PRO A 494 12.38 3.58 19.57
CA PRO A 494 12.37 4.59 18.49
C PRO A 494 12.84 4.07 17.13
N HIS A 495 13.47 2.89 17.08
CA HIS A 495 13.98 2.24 15.87
C HIS A 495 13.78 0.72 15.92
N THR A 496 14.10 0.02 14.83
CA THR A 496 14.18 -1.46 14.83
C THR A 496 15.19 -1.93 15.88
N LEU A 497 14.76 -2.74 16.85
CA LEU A 497 15.61 -3.23 17.93
C LEU A 497 15.23 -4.66 18.36
N SER A 498 16.24 -5.47 18.64
CA SER A 498 16.07 -6.81 19.23
C SER A 498 16.52 -6.83 20.70
N ILE A 499 15.76 -7.48 21.58
CA ILE A 499 16.09 -7.71 22.99
C ILE A 499 15.98 -9.21 23.24
N ILE A 500 17.10 -9.85 23.61
CA ILE A 500 17.22 -11.31 23.66
C ILE A 500 17.85 -11.70 25.00
N SER A 501 17.31 -12.70 25.69
CA SER A 501 18.06 -13.45 26.71
C SER A 501 18.09 -14.94 26.36
N ASN A 502 19.13 -15.64 26.83
CA ASN A 502 19.25 -17.09 26.66
C ASN A 502 18.71 -17.88 27.88
N ASN A 503 18.47 -17.19 29.01
CA ASN A 503 18.20 -17.80 30.32
C ASN A 503 16.95 -17.19 31.00
N LYS A 504 15.96 -16.76 30.21
CA LYS A 504 14.67 -16.20 30.70
C LYS A 504 14.85 -15.08 31.73
N ALA A 505 15.68 -14.08 31.40
CA ALA A 505 15.90 -12.88 32.22
C ALA A 505 14.56 -12.28 32.71
N LYS A 506 14.46 -11.97 34.01
CA LYS A 506 13.23 -11.46 34.62
C LYS A 506 13.11 -9.96 34.40
N LEU A 507 12.01 -9.49 33.84
CA LEU A 507 11.69 -8.07 33.65
C LEU A 507 10.53 -7.69 34.57
N LEU A 508 10.74 -6.63 35.35
CA LEU A 508 9.76 -6.03 36.27
C LEU A 508 9.62 -4.54 35.94
N PHE A 509 8.44 -3.96 36.12
CA PHE A 509 8.22 -2.55 35.73
C PHE A 509 7.18 -1.83 36.57
N GLU A 510 7.55 -0.64 37.06
CA GLU A 510 6.72 0.23 37.91
C GLU A 510 5.88 1.24 37.10
N THR A 511 5.72 1.01 35.80
CA THR A 511 5.07 1.95 34.86
C THR A 511 3.83 1.36 34.20
N LYS A 512 2.91 2.22 33.75
CA LYS A 512 1.71 1.76 33.02
C LYS A 512 2.01 0.96 31.76
N ALA A 513 3.18 1.18 31.15
CA ALA A 513 3.71 0.29 30.14
C ALA A 513 5.23 0.15 30.25
N LEU A 514 5.71 -1.07 30.00
CA LEU A 514 7.12 -1.41 29.88
C LEU A 514 7.66 -0.84 28.55
N PHE A 515 7.16 -1.35 27.41
CA PHE A 515 7.59 -0.91 26.08
C PHE A 515 6.52 -0.08 25.35
N THR A 516 6.93 1.05 24.77
CA THR A 516 6.13 1.89 23.88
C THR A 516 6.79 1.98 22.51
N ILE A 517 6.23 1.35 21.49
CA ILE A 517 6.71 1.45 20.10
C ILE A 517 6.29 2.82 19.53
N VAL A 518 7.26 3.70 19.26
CA VAL A 518 7.00 5.04 18.71
C VAL A 518 7.30 5.11 17.20
N ASN A 519 7.08 6.26 16.56
CA ASN A 519 7.11 6.38 15.10
C ASN A 519 8.49 6.11 14.47
N GLY A 520 8.69 4.90 13.93
CA GLY A 520 9.98 4.41 13.43
C GLY A 520 10.52 3.20 14.19
N GLY A 521 9.94 2.90 15.36
CA GLY A 521 10.22 1.71 16.15
C GLY A 521 9.76 0.42 15.47
N SER A 522 10.45 -0.67 15.79
CA SER A 522 10.00 -2.04 15.58
C SER A 522 10.72 -2.92 16.62
N LEU A 523 10.01 -3.84 17.25
CA LEU A 523 10.50 -4.57 18.41
C LEU A 523 10.54 -6.08 18.16
N LYS A 524 11.67 -6.71 18.48
CA LYS A 524 11.78 -8.15 18.62
C LYS A 524 12.19 -8.45 20.06
N ILE A 525 11.40 -9.22 20.78
CA ILE A 525 11.76 -9.75 22.10
C ILE A 525 11.88 -11.27 22.05
N LYS A 526 12.90 -11.80 22.71
CA LYS A 526 13.14 -13.24 22.77
C LYS A 526 13.66 -13.73 24.11
N GLY A 527 13.13 -14.84 24.60
CA GLY A 527 13.68 -15.52 25.78
C GLY A 527 13.56 -14.66 27.04
N LEU A 528 12.46 -13.91 27.21
CA LEU A 528 12.24 -13.00 28.34
C LEU A 528 11.16 -13.57 29.27
N HIS A 529 11.31 -13.32 30.57
CA HIS A 529 10.28 -13.62 31.57
C HIS A 529 9.74 -12.30 32.13
N ILE A 530 8.55 -11.90 31.71
CA ILE A 530 7.96 -10.59 32.01
C ILE A 530 6.87 -10.76 33.05
N ASP A 531 7.05 -10.11 34.19
CA ASP A 531 6.19 -10.26 35.36
C ASP A 531 5.57 -8.91 35.74
N GLY A 532 4.24 -8.89 35.88
CA GLY A 532 3.46 -7.70 36.22
C GLY A 532 3.37 -7.37 37.70
N GLU A 533 4.00 -8.14 38.60
CA GLU A 533 3.85 -7.98 40.06
C GLU A 533 4.22 -6.59 40.61
N GLU A 534 5.17 -5.89 39.98
CA GLU A 534 5.59 -4.52 40.36
C GLU A 534 4.82 -3.41 39.61
N ALA A 535 3.87 -3.76 38.73
CA ALA A 535 3.13 -2.78 37.94
C ALA A 535 2.17 -1.93 38.79
N PRO A 536 1.89 -0.67 38.41
CA PRO A 536 1.02 0.21 39.20
C PRO A 536 -0.38 -0.38 39.39
N ASP A 537 -0.91 -0.35 40.62
CA ASP A 537 -2.31 -0.66 40.90
C ASP A 537 -3.24 0.37 40.25
N GLY A 538 -3.60 0.11 39.00
CA GLY A 538 -4.46 0.95 38.20
C GLY A 538 -4.83 0.30 36.87
N PRO A 539 -6.03 0.57 36.34
CA PRO A 539 -6.50 -0.12 35.16
C PRO A 539 -5.76 0.31 33.88
N LEU A 540 -5.87 -0.54 32.85
CA LEU A 540 -5.32 -0.32 31.50
C LEU A 540 -3.79 -0.26 31.43
N ASN A 541 -3.09 -0.94 32.34
CA ASN A 541 -1.66 -1.24 32.15
C ASN A 541 -1.46 -2.10 30.87
N SER A 542 -0.29 -2.07 30.26
CA SER A 542 0.03 -2.89 29.07
C SER A 542 1.52 -3.18 29.01
N VAL A 543 1.96 -4.43 28.81
CA VAL A 543 3.39 -4.72 28.67
C VAL A 543 3.99 -4.00 27.45
N ILE A 544 3.25 -4.02 26.33
CA ILE A 544 3.59 -3.38 25.06
C ILE A 544 2.42 -2.47 24.64
N THR A 545 2.73 -1.23 24.30
CA THR A 545 1.81 -0.31 23.63
C THR A 545 2.48 0.31 22.42
N THR A 546 1.70 0.89 21.52
CA THR A 546 2.19 1.84 20.52
C THR A 546 2.12 3.26 21.07
N SER A 547 2.74 4.21 20.37
CA SER A 547 2.53 5.65 20.58
C SER A 547 1.03 5.98 20.67
N LYS A 548 0.65 6.79 21.66
CA LYS A 548 -0.71 7.36 21.79
C LYS A 548 -1.01 8.45 20.75
N TYR A 549 0.02 8.94 20.06
CA TYR A 549 -0.08 9.82 18.91
C TYR A 549 0.08 9.01 17.63
N SER A 550 -0.47 9.53 16.54
CA SER A 550 -0.37 8.96 15.20
C SER A 550 1.08 8.63 14.82
N MET A 551 1.27 7.48 14.19
CA MET A 551 2.55 7.06 13.62
C MET A 551 2.39 7.07 12.12
N ASN A 552 3.31 7.64 11.36
CA ASN A 552 3.26 7.53 9.89
C ASN A 552 4.16 6.40 9.35
N LYS A 553 5.03 5.77 10.15
CA LYS A 553 5.74 4.55 9.76
C LYS A 553 4.98 3.31 10.24
N ASN A 554 4.97 2.26 9.44
CA ASN A 554 4.48 0.96 9.88
C ASN A 554 5.53 0.31 10.80
N TYR A 555 5.10 -0.43 11.81
CA TYR A 555 6.01 -1.13 12.73
C TYR A 555 5.91 -2.65 12.58
N LYS A 556 6.87 -3.37 13.18
CA LYS A 556 6.84 -4.82 13.34
C LYS A 556 7.02 -5.19 14.80
N LEU A 557 6.35 -6.24 15.24
CA LEU A 557 6.49 -6.82 16.58
C LEU A 557 6.70 -8.33 16.46
N PHE A 558 7.81 -8.82 17.02
CA PHE A 558 8.13 -10.23 17.12
C PHE A 558 8.32 -10.61 18.59
N ILE A 559 7.66 -11.67 19.03
CA ILE A 559 7.72 -12.22 20.38
C ILE A 559 8.05 -13.71 20.24
N GLU A 560 9.21 -14.14 20.73
CA GLU A 560 9.69 -15.52 20.59
C GLU A 560 10.10 -16.09 21.95
N ASP A 561 9.54 -17.22 22.38
CA ASP A 561 9.97 -17.89 23.64
C ASP A 561 9.92 -16.92 24.86
N CYS A 562 8.85 -16.13 24.96
CA CYS A 562 8.65 -15.22 26.09
C CYS A 562 7.53 -15.71 27.01
N ASP A 563 7.67 -15.45 28.30
CA ASP A 563 6.66 -15.75 29.31
C ASP A 563 6.10 -14.44 29.85
N PHE A 564 4.79 -14.34 29.96
CA PHE A 564 4.07 -13.16 30.46
C PHE A 564 3.16 -13.60 31.60
N ILE A 565 3.47 -13.17 32.83
CA ILE A 565 2.78 -13.61 34.04
C ILE A 565 2.32 -12.43 34.92
N ASN A 566 1.32 -12.69 35.76
CA ASN A 566 0.83 -11.78 36.82
C ASN A 566 0.44 -10.39 36.27
N LEU A 567 -0.18 -10.37 35.09
CA LEU A 567 -0.71 -9.15 34.50
C LEU A 567 -2.14 -8.91 35.00
N ASP A 568 -2.33 -8.89 36.32
CA ASP A 568 -3.64 -8.93 36.96
C ASP A 568 -3.79 -8.03 38.21
N VAL A 569 -2.75 -7.27 38.59
CA VAL A 569 -2.77 -6.30 39.71
C VAL A 569 -3.99 -5.37 39.73
N ASN A 570 -4.49 -4.98 38.55
CA ASN A 570 -5.77 -4.31 38.37
C ASN A 570 -6.38 -4.70 37.01
N ASN A 571 -7.61 -4.28 36.74
CA ASN A 571 -8.42 -4.66 35.59
C ASN A 571 -7.84 -4.17 34.24
N TYR A 572 -8.05 -4.98 33.20
CA TYR A 572 -7.69 -4.64 31.82
C TYR A 572 -6.19 -4.43 31.58
N PHE A 573 -5.33 -5.18 32.28
CA PHE A 573 -3.89 -5.19 32.04
C PHE A 573 -3.59 -6.10 30.84
N ASN A 574 -3.04 -5.54 29.77
CA ASN A 574 -2.89 -6.20 28.46
C ASN A 574 -1.44 -6.63 28.21
N VAL A 575 -1.23 -7.54 27.25
CA VAL A 575 0.12 -7.76 26.70
C VAL A 575 0.41 -6.72 25.63
N LEU A 576 -0.33 -6.72 24.52
CA LEU A 576 -0.28 -5.68 23.49
C LEU A 576 -1.58 -4.89 23.45
N ARG A 577 -1.47 -3.57 23.61
CA ARG A 577 -2.57 -2.63 23.35
C ARG A 577 -2.11 -1.53 22.42
N VAL A 578 -2.57 -1.55 21.17
CA VAL A 578 -2.27 -0.50 20.20
C VAL A 578 -3.11 0.76 20.46
N ALA A 579 -2.83 1.83 19.71
CA ALA A 579 -3.58 3.07 19.67
C ALA A 579 -4.14 3.34 18.25
N PRO A 580 -5.18 4.18 18.11
CA PRO A 580 -5.68 4.60 16.80
C PRO A 580 -4.57 5.24 15.94
N SER A 581 -4.69 5.12 14.62
CA SER A 581 -3.71 5.60 13.64
C SER A 581 -2.30 5.00 13.78
N THR A 582 -2.19 3.80 14.35
CA THR A 582 -0.96 2.99 14.36
C THR A 582 -1.17 1.68 13.59
N PHE A 583 -0.16 1.27 12.83
CA PHE A 583 -0.28 0.15 11.89
C PHE A 583 0.94 -0.79 11.97
N ALA A 584 0.68 -2.06 12.25
CA ALA A 584 1.67 -3.13 12.18
C ALA A 584 1.72 -3.74 10.76
N ASP A 585 2.90 -3.79 10.16
CA ASP A 585 3.15 -4.66 9.01
C ASP A 585 3.14 -6.14 9.43
N THR A 586 3.64 -6.45 10.63
CA THR A 586 3.57 -7.80 11.20
C THR A 586 3.55 -7.77 12.72
N VAL A 587 2.65 -8.57 13.32
CA VAL A 587 2.71 -9.02 14.71
C VAL A 587 2.90 -10.53 14.69
N SER A 588 4.01 -11.04 15.21
CA SER A 588 4.27 -12.47 15.30
C SER A 588 4.59 -12.88 16.74
N ILE A 589 3.91 -13.90 17.24
CA ILE A 589 4.13 -14.51 18.55
C ILE A 589 4.39 -16.00 18.33
N LYS A 590 5.52 -16.51 18.85
CA LYS A 590 5.92 -17.91 18.74
C LYS A 590 6.42 -18.47 20.07
N ASN A 591 6.12 -19.72 20.36
CA ASN A 591 6.67 -20.48 21.50
C ASN A 591 6.48 -19.81 22.87
N SER A 592 5.44 -18.97 23.05
CA SER A 592 5.32 -18.06 24.19
C SER A 592 4.17 -18.45 25.13
N THR A 593 4.30 -18.09 26.42
CA THR A 593 3.31 -18.38 27.46
C THR A 593 2.69 -17.11 28.03
N PHE A 594 1.39 -17.17 28.30
CA PHE A 594 0.57 -16.07 28.79
C PHE A 594 -0.30 -16.60 29.93
N GLU A 595 -0.07 -16.15 31.17
CA GLU A 595 -0.76 -16.67 32.35
C GLU A 595 -1.17 -15.55 33.32
N ASN A 596 -2.40 -15.64 33.86
CA ASN A 596 -2.98 -14.68 34.82
C ASN A 596 -2.99 -13.24 34.28
N ILE A 597 -3.89 -12.96 33.34
CA ILE A 597 -3.96 -11.69 32.61
C ILE A 597 -5.38 -11.10 32.68
N SER A 598 -5.53 -9.91 33.27
CA SER A 598 -6.84 -9.29 33.51
C SER A 598 -7.41 -8.51 32.30
N GLY A 599 -6.61 -8.31 31.26
CA GLY A 599 -6.97 -7.67 30.00
C GLY A 599 -6.88 -8.62 28.81
N ALA A 600 -6.57 -8.07 27.64
CA ALA A 600 -6.40 -8.84 26.41
C ALA A 600 -4.92 -9.11 26.11
N VAL A 601 -4.61 -10.22 25.44
CA VAL A 601 -3.23 -10.49 25.00
C VAL A 601 -2.91 -9.68 23.73
N LEU A 602 -3.75 -9.74 22.69
CA LEU A 602 -3.63 -8.92 21.48
C LEU A 602 -4.86 -8.05 21.26
N ALA A 603 -4.78 -6.75 21.57
CA ALA A 603 -5.86 -5.79 21.29
C ALA A 603 -5.54 -4.91 20.07
N LEU A 604 -5.88 -5.42 18.87
CA LEU A 604 -5.65 -4.83 17.54
C LEU A 604 -6.95 -4.23 16.94
N ASN A 605 -7.77 -3.64 17.81
CA ASN A 605 -9.13 -3.21 17.54
C ASN A 605 -9.40 -1.78 18.03
N ARG A 606 -8.67 -0.80 17.48
CA ARG A 606 -8.74 0.61 17.88
C ARG A 606 -9.31 1.55 16.82
N GLU A 607 -9.56 1.05 15.62
CA GLU A 607 -10.11 1.80 14.48
C GLU A 607 -11.63 1.53 14.36
N SER A 608 -12.42 2.08 15.28
CA SER A 608 -13.85 1.74 15.45
C SER A 608 -14.84 2.58 14.63
N ASP A 609 -14.37 3.34 13.64
CA ASP A 609 -15.19 4.33 12.91
C ASP A 609 -15.82 3.77 11.61
N ASP A 610 -15.68 2.47 11.35
CA ASP A 610 -16.32 1.73 10.24
C ASP A 610 -16.04 2.28 8.82
N ILE A 611 -14.84 2.82 8.63
CA ILE A 611 -14.34 3.38 7.36
C ILE A 611 -13.20 2.55 6.72
N GLY A 612 -13.09 1.26 7.05
CA GLY A 612 -12.13 0.33 6.45
C GLY A 612 -10.70 0.41 6.99
N ILE A 613 -10.47 1.16 8.07
CA ILE A 613 -9.17 1.27 8.74
C ILE A 613 -9.00 0.09 9.72
N TYR A 614 -7.76 -0.41 9.86
CA TYR A 614 -7.39 -1.52 10.75
C TYR A 614 -5.96 -1.35 11.28
N ASN A 615 -5.57 -2.13 12.30
CA ASN A 615 -4.29 -1.93 13.01
C ASN A 615 -3.14 -2.87 12.63
N ALA A 616 -3.38 -3.97 11.91
CA ALA A 616 -2.33 -4.94 11.57
C ALA A 616 -2.58 -5.67 10.25
N GLU A 617 -1.56 -5.74 9.40
CA GLU A 617 -1.61 -6.46 8.12
C GLU A 617 -1.45 -7.97 8.28
N THR A 618 -0.51 -8.41 9.11
CA THR A 618 -0.19 -9.83 9.32
C THR A 618 -0.10 -10.13 10.81
N VAL A 619 -0.88 -11.10 11.28
CA VAL A 619 -0.88 -11.58 12.67
C VAL A 619 -0.59 -13.09 12.66
N LEU A 620 0.50 -13.51 13.29
CA LEU A 620 0.93 -14.91 13.36
C LEU A 620 1.06 -15.33 14.82
N ILE A 621 0.37 -16.40 15.23
CA ILE A 621 0.41 -16.95 16.59
C ILE A 621 0.68 -18.45 16.48
N GLU A 622 1.86 -18.90 16.91
CA GLU A 622 2.29 -20.30 16.72
C GLU A 622 2.84 -20.90 18.02
N ASN A 623 2.41 -22.11 18.36
CA ASN A 623 2.92 -22.87 19.51
C ASN A 623 2.89 -22.06 20.84
N CYS A 624 1.77 -21.39 21.13
CA CYS A 624 1.61 -20.53 22.30
C CYS A 624 0.61 -21.09 23.30
N SER A 625 0.77 -20.77 24.58
CA SER A 625 -0.18 -21.15 25.64
C SER A 625 -0.78 -19.92 26.32
N PHE A 626 -2.10 -19.90 26.45
CA PHE A 626 -2.91 -18.83 27.02
C PHE A 626 -3.73 -19.42 28.17
N LYS A 627 -3.50 -18.96 29.40
CA LYS A 627 -4.13 -19.49 30.61
C LYS A 627 -4.65 -18.38 31.52
N ASN A 628 -5.86 -18.55 32.04
CA ASN A 628 -6.47 -17.62 33.01
C ASN A 628 -6.45 -16.16 32.50
N ILE A 629 -7.01 -15.96 31.30
CA ILE A 629 -7.11 -14.66 30.65
C ILE A 629 -8.53 -14.13 30.86
N GLU A 630 -8.71 -13.07 31.64
CA GLU A 630 -10.05 -12.49 31.87
C GLU A 630 -10.65 -11.92 30.57
N GLY A 631 -9.81 -11.28 29.74
CA GLY A 631 -10.19 -10.74 28.43
C GLY A 631 -9.95 -11.71 27.27
N ALA A 632 -9.96 -11.18 26.05
CA ALA A 632 -9.70 -11.97 24.84
C ALA A 632 -8.20 -12.27 24.66
N ALA A 633 -7.86 -13.44 24.12
CA ALA A 633 -6.53 -13.71 23.60
C ALA A 633 -6.23 -12.84 22.36
N LEU A 634 -7.23 -12.65 21.49
CA LEU A 634 -7.10 -11.84 20.28
C LEU A 634 -8.38 -11.05 19.97
N ASP A 635 -8.20 -9.75 19.75
CA ASP A 635 -9.16 -8.80 19.20
C ASP A 635 -8.55 -8.24 17.90
N LEU A 636 -9.12 -8.55 16.73
CA LEU A 636 -8.69 -8.00 15.44
C LEU A 636 -9.88 -7.40 14.68
N TYR A 637 -9.76 -6.15 14.23
CA TYR A 637 -10.90 -5.38 13.73
C TYR A 637 -10.57 -4.61 12.44
N ARG A 638 -11.51 -4.69 11.49
CA ARG A 638 -11.65 -3.77 10.36
C ARG A 638 -13.13 -3.57 10.03
N GLY A 639 -13.69 -2.48 10.51
CA GLY A 639 -15.10 -2.14 10.27
C GLY A 639 -15.38 -1.56 8.88
N GLY A 640 -16.64 -1.60 8.49
CA GLY A 640 -17.14 -0.94 7.27
C GLY A 640 -17.13 -1.80 6.00
N THR A 641 -17.45 -1.13 4.88
CA THR A 641 -17.67 -1.77 3.56
C THR A 641 -16.56 -1.44 2.54
N ASP A 642 -15.36 -1.11 2.99
CA ASP A 642 -14.21 -0.91 2.11
C ASP A 642 -13.72 -2.23 1.51
N GLU A 643 -13.33 -2.20 0.22
CA GLU A 643 -12.72 -3.33 -0.52
C GLU A 643 -11.34 -2.96 -1.10
N SER A 644 -10.77 -1.80 -0.73
CA SER A 644 -9.50 -1.28 -1.26
C SER A 644 -8.26 -1.79 -0.53
N THR A 645 -8.42 -2.71 0.42
CA THR A 645 -7.34 -3.20 1.30
C THR A 645 -7.20 -4.72 1.22
N THR A 646 -6.10 -5.26 1.75
CA THR A 646 -5.89 -6.70 1.99
C THR A 646 -6.49 -7.11 3.33
N ALA A 647 -6.59 -6.17 4.26
CA ALA A 647 -7.52 -6.21 5.39
C ALA A 647 -7.30 -7.40 6.34
N GLY A 648 -6.02 -7.68 6.61
CA GLY A 648 -5.57 -8.61 7.64
C GLY A 648 -5.43 -10.05 7.14
N PHE A 649 -4.25 -10.62 7.36
CA PHE A 649 -3.97 -12.05 7.37
C PHE A 649 -3.74 -12.52 8.81
N LEU A 650 -4.46 -13.54 9.24
CA LEU A 650 -4.29 -14.20 10.54
C LEU A 650 -3.89 -15.67 10.34
N ASN A 651 -2.86 -16.13 11.05
CA ASN A 651 -2.60 -17.55 11.26
C ASN A 651 -2.46 -17.84 12.75
N VAL A 652 -3.24 -18.79 13.27
CA VAL A 652 -3.16 -19.31 14.64
C VAL A 652 -2.95 -20.82 14.56
N ALA A 653 -1.80 -21.32 14.97
CA ALA A 653 -1.46 -22.74 14.86
C ALA A 653 -0.87 -23.31 16.16
N HIS A 654 -1.22 -24.55 16.49
CA HIS A 654 -0.63 -25.31 17.60
C HIS A 654 -0.73 -24.62 18.98
N CYS A 655 -1.81 -23.87 19.23
CA CYS A 655 -1.98 -23.10 20.46
C CYS A 655 -2.87 -23.81 21.50
N TYR A 656 -2.65 -23.53 22.78
CA TYR A 656 -3.45 -24.04 23.90
C TYR A 656 -4.10 -22.88 24.66
N PHE A 657 -5.43 -22.85 24.72
CA PHE A 657 -6.22 -21.84 25.41
C PHE A 657 -7.00 -22.48 26.56
N GLU A 658 -6.81 -22.00 27.79
CA GLU A 658 -7.51 -22.48 28.99
C GLU A 658 -8.01 -21.30 29.83
N ASN A 659 -9.30 -21.29 30.21
CA ASN A 659 -9.92 -20.21 31.00
C ASN A 659 -9.75 -18.82 30.35
N VAL A 660 -10.14 -18.67 29.08
CA VAL A 660 -9.94 -17.44 28.29
C VAL A 660 -11.27 -16.72 28.01
N GLY A 661 -11.33 -15.42 28.31
CA GLY A 661 -12.43 -14.52 27.93
C GLY A 661 -13.70 -14.61 28.78
N LEU A 662 -13.73 -15.48 29.80
CA LEU A 662 -14.92 -15.76 30.63
C LEU A 662 -15.31 -14.65 31.62
N SER A 663 -14.48 -13.63 31.82
CA SER A 663 -14.77 -12.58 32.82
C SER A 663 -15.93 -11.71 32.39
N LYS A 664 -16.84 -11.37 33.32
CA LYS A 664 -17.91 -10.39 33.09
C LYS A 664 -17.40 -8.98 32.75
N LYS A 665 -16.11 -8.71 32.94
CA LYS A 665 -15.43 -7.47 32.54
C LYS A 665 -15.14 -7.45 31.03
N ASN A 666 -15.02 -8.61 30.39
CA ASN A 666 -14.92 -8.75 28.95
C ASN A 666 -16.28 -8.43 28.30
N LYS A 667 -16.47 -7.18 27.89
CA LYS A 667 -17.77 -6.69 27.37
C LYS A 667 -18.23 -7.37 26.08
N LYS A 668 -17.30 -7.88 25.26
CA LYS A 668 -17.63 -8.70 24.09
C LYS A 668 -18.06 -10.12 24.51
N GLY A 669 -17.51 -10.62 25.61
CA GLY A 669 -17.71 -11.99 26.06
C GLY A 669 -17.10 -13.01 25.09
N THR A 670 -15.92 -12.74 24.53
CA THR A 670 -15.26 -13.55 23.49
C THR A 670 -13.82 -13.92 23.90
N SER A 671 -13.33 -15.08 23.49
CA SER A 671 -11.92 -15.49 23.63
C SER A 671 -11.07 -15.03 22.45
N VAL A 672 -11.65 -15.05 21.24
CA VAL A 672 -11.10 -14.49 20.00
C VAL A 672 -12.23 -13.72 19.32
N SER A 673 -11.98 -12.51 18.81
CA SER A 673 -12.97 -11.75 18.03
C SER A 673 -12.31 -11.15 16.80
N LEU A 674 -12.79 -11.58 15.63
CA LEU A 674 -12.32 -11.21 14.30
C LEU A 674 -13.47 -10.52 13.56
N LEU A 675 -13.36 -9.21 13.34
CA LEU A 675 -14.33 -8.46 12.54
C LEU A 675 -13.68 -7.95 11.26
N GLY A 676 -14.23 -8.34 10.12
CA GLY A 676 -13.83 -7.87 8.78
C GLY A 676 -12.46 -8.32 8.29
N VAL A 677 -11.85 -9.30 8.97
CA VAL A 677 -10.61 -9.98 8.58
C VAL A 677 -10.85 -10.78 7.29
N GLN A 678 -10.01 -10.56 6.28
CA GLN A 678 -10.21 -11.17 4.95
C GLN A 678 -9.59 -12.55 4.80
N ASN A 679 -8.54 -12.85 5.56
CA ASN A 679 -7.88 -14.16 5.51
C ASN A 679 -7.53 -14.60 6.94
N ALA A 680 -8.13 -15.68 7.41
CA ALA A 680 -7.78 -16.28 8.69
C ALA A 680 -7.64 -17.80 8.57
N ASN A 681 -6.63 -18.35 9.24
CA ASN A 681 -6.47 -19.77 9.44
C ASN A 681 -6.28 -20.04 10.94
N ILE A 682 -7.11 -20.90 11.52
CA ILE A 682 -6.97 -21.38 12.90
C ILE A 682 -6.89 -22.89 12.89
N GLU A 683 -5.73 -23.44 13.24
CA GLU A 683 -5.46 -24.87 13.13
C GLU A 683 -4.79 -25.51 14.35
N ASN A 684 -4.97 -26.83 14.49
CA ASN A 684 -4.22 -27.71 15.40
C ASN A 684 -4.18 -27.22 16.87
N SER A 685 -5.23 -26.51 17.31
CA SER A 685 -5.26 -25.78 18.58
C SER A 685 -6.34 -26.31 19.53
N ILE A 686 -6.14 -26.16 20.84
CA ILE A 686 -7.06 -26.65 21.89
C ILE A 686 -7.66 -25.45 22.62
N PHE A 687 -8.99 -25.41 22.72
CA PHE A 687 -9.76 -24.41 23.45
C PHE A 687 -10.53 -25.09 24.58
N LYS A 688 -10.15 -24.81 25.82
CA LYS A 688 -10.70 -25.43 27.03
C LYS A 688 -11.27 -24.37 27.96
N ALA A 689 -12.52 -24.51 28.39
CA ALA A 689 -13.21 -23.51 29.22
C ALA A 689 -13.02 -22.06 28.70
N THR A 690 -13.29 -21.81 27.42
CA THR A 690 -13.20 -20.48 26.81
C THR A 690 -14.57 -19.89 26.51
N ALA A 691 -14.62 -18.56 26.49
CA ALA A 691 -15.68 -17.81 25.84
C ALA A 691 -15.67 -18.09 24.30
N PRO A 692 -16.76 -17.79 23.57
CA PRO A 692 -16.85 -17.97 22.12
C PRO A 692 -15.68 -17.37 21.35
N LEU A 693 -15.31 -18.04 20.26
CA LEU A 693 -14.64 -17.38 19.15
C LEU A 693 -15.73 -16.70 18.30
N ASP A 694 -15.46 -15.49 17.83
CA ASP A 694 -16.44 -14.59 17.24
C ASP A 694 -15.93 -14.05 15.89
N PHE A 695 -16.67 -14.35 14.82
CA PHE A 695 -16.28 -14.08 13.43
C PHE A 695 -17.37 -13.27 12.73
N ILE A 696 -17.10 -11.99 12.48
CA ILE A 696 -18.02 -11.09 11.79
C ILE A 696 -17.46 -10.83 10.38
N LEU A 697 -18.01 -11.55 9.40
CA LEU A 697 -17.62 -11.53 8.00
C LEU A 697 -18.20 -10.30 7.30
N THR A 698 -17.33 -9.38 6.89
CA THR A 698 -17.73 -8.20 6.09
C THR A 698 -17.63 -8.50 4.60
N VAL A 699 -18.00 -7.51 3.77
CA VAL A 699 -17.69 -7.47 2.34
C VAL A 699 -16.23 -7.84 2.05
N GLY A 700 -16.01 -8.35 0.84
CA GLY A 700 -14.68 -8.61 0.28
C GLY A 700 -14.41 -10.08 -0.10
N GLU A 701 -15.38 -10.97 0.12
CA GLU A 701 -15.26 -12.43 -0.02
C GLU A 701 -14.17 -13.02 0.91
N PRO A 702 -14.29 -12.80 2.24
CA PRO A 702 -13.29 -13.23 3.21
C PRO A 702 -13.19 -14.77 3.30
N ILE A 703 -11.98 -15.29 3.43
CA ILE A 703 -11.68 -16.72 3.54
C ILE A 703 -11.16 -16.99 4.96
N ASN A 704 -12.03 -17.52 5.83
CA ASN A 704 -11.72 -17.76 7.23
C ASN A 704 -11.92 -19.25 7.57
N ILE A 705 -10.82 -19.98 7.72
CA ILE A 705 -10.79 -21.43 7.88
C ILE A 705 -10.44 -21.78 9.34
N ILE A 706 -11.22 -22.70 9.93
CA ILE A 706 -10.91 -23.32 11.22
C ILE A 706 -10.87 -24.84 11.00
N HIS A 707 -9.79 -25.51 11.40
CA HIS A 707 -9.67 -26.96 11.23
C HIS A 707 -8.81 -27.63 12.31
N HIS A 708 -9.04 -28.92 12.55
CA HIS A 708 -8.21 -29.74 13.46
C HIS A 708 -8.08 -29.15 14.89
N CYS A 709 -9.08 -28.41 15.35
CA CYS A 709 -9.12 -27.83 16.69
C CYS A 709 -9.97 -28.69 17.64
N GLN A 710 -9.56 -28.74 18.92
CA GLN A 710 -10.27 -29.42 20.00
C GLN A 710 -10.96 -28.37 20.87
N ILE A 711 -12.24 -28.56 21.18
CA ILE A 711 -13.04 -27.62 21.96
C ILE A 711 -13.65 -28.39 23.14
N GLU A 712 -13.33 -27.99 24.37
CA GLU A 712 -13.71 -28.64 25.62
C GLU A 712 -14.36 -27.62 26.56
N ASP A 713 -15.52 -27.93 27.14
CA ASP A 713 -16.22 -27.08 28.14
C ASP A 713 -16.36 -25.59 27.76
N SER A 714 -16.38 -25.28 26.45
CA SER A 714 -16.29 -23.93 25.89
C SER A 714 -17.53 -23.61 25.06
N GLN A 715 -17.94 -22.35 25.05
CA GLN A 715 -18.95 -21.90 24.09
C GLN A 715 -18.28 -21.80 22.71
N ILE A 716 -18.92 -22.38 21.69
CA ILE A 716 -18.19 -22.87 20.51
C ILE A 716 -17.78 -21.74 19.56
N LEU A 717 -18.74 -21.11 18.87
CA LEU A 717 -18.44 -20.24 17.73
C LEU A 717 -19.64 -19.36 17.37
N ASN A 718 -19.42 -18.05 17.25
CA ASN A 718 -20.37 -17.11 16.67
C ASN A 718 -19.86 -16.74 15.26
N ILE A 719 -20.71 -16.89 14.23
CA ILE A 719 -20.41 -16.42 12.87
C ILE A 719 -21.61 -15.64 12.34
N GLU A 720 -21.36 -14.42 11.88
CA GLU A 720 -22.34 -13.55 11.23
C GLU A 720 -21.70 -12.90 9.99
N GLY A 721 -22.46 -12.66 8.92
CA GLY A 721 -21.99 -11.88 7.78
C GLY A 721 -22.27 -12.42 6.38
N GLU A 722 -21.64 -11.82 5.38
CA GLU A 722 -21.79 -12.19 3.96
C GLU A 722 -21.12 -13.54 3.64
N GLY A 723 -21.67 -14.27 2.67
CA GLY A 723 -21.02 -15.45 2.08
C GLY A 723 -21.01 -16.72 2.94
N PHE A 724 -21.65 -16.74 4.11
CA PHE A 724 -21.67 -17.91 4.98
C PHE A 724 -22.46 -19.10 4.39
N GLU A 725 -21.77 -19.95 3.63
CA GLU A 725 -22.21 -21.32 3.35
C GLU A 725 -21.49 -22.27 4.32
N ASN A 726 -22.23 -22.84 5.28
CA ASN A 726 -21.70 -23.84 6.20
C ASN A 726 -21.40 -25.15 5.45
N HIS A 727 -20.22 -25.24 4.82
CA HIS A 727 -19.73 -26.40 4.08
C HIS A 727 -19.26 -27.56 4.99
N ASN A 728 -20.04 -27.88 6.02
CA ASN A 728 -19.99 -29.18 6.70
C ASN A 728 -20.50 -30.29 5.76
N ASN A 729 -19.71 -30.59 4.73
CA ASN A 729 -20.02 -31.61 3.75
C ASN A 729 -19.79 -32.99 4.39
N SER A 730 -20.89 -33.66 4.71
CA SER A 730 -20.94 -34.84 5.56
C SER A 730 -20.16 -36.04 5.00
N SER A 731 -19.20 -36.55 5.77
CA SER A 731 -19.03 -38.01 5.96
C SER A 731 -17.99 -38.37 7.04
N GLU A 732 -16.92 -37.60 7.20
CA GLU A 732 -15.93 -37.77 8.26
C GLU A 732 -15.62 -36.41 8.93
N ILE A 733 -15.36 -36.41 10.25
CA ILE A 733 -15.55 -35.25 11.17
C ILE A 733 -17.08 -34.93 11.34
N LYS A 734 -17.66 -34.55 12.50
CA LYS A 734 -19.15 -34.42 12.62
C LYS A 734 -19.90 -33.67 13.76
N ILE A 735 -19.45 -33.55 15.02
CA ILE A 735 -20.27 -33.15 16.18
C ILE A 735 -19.47 -32.54 17.38
N GLY A 736 -20.09 -31.61 18.10
CA GLY A 736 -19.79 -31.19 19.50
C GLY A 736 -20.91 -31.65 20.47
N ASP A 737 -20.73 -31.49 21.78
CA ASP A 737 -21.63 -31.81 22.93
C ASP A 737 -22.29 -33.21 23.02
N ASP A 738 -22.68 -33.88 21.92
CA ASP A 738 -23.04 -35.30 21.84
C ASP A 738 -21.95 -36.20 21.20
N ASN A 739 -20.70 -35.70 21.22
CA ASN A 739 -19.47 -36.49 21.39
C ASN A 739 -18.80 -37.16 20.15
N LYS A 740 -18.56 -36.47 19.00
CA LYS A 740 -17.53 -36.85 17.95
C LYS A 740 -17.08 -35.72 16.95
N PRO A 741 -15.80 -35.26 16.91
CA PRO A 741 -15.15 -34.15 16.11
C PRO A 741 -15.85 -32.93 15.44
N VAL A 742 -15.25 -31.72 15.51
CA VAL A 742 -15.70 -30.45 14.83
C VAL A 742 -15.16 -30.26 13.40
N GLY A 743 -16.05 -29.91 12.45
CA GLY A 743 -15.81 -29.90 10.98
C GLY A 743 -15.25 -28.62 10.35
N LEU A 744 -15.02 -28.70 9.03
CA LEU A 744 -14.33 -27.71 8.19
C LEU A 744 -15.29 -26.58 7.78
N LEU A 745 -14.90 -25.32 8.05
CA LEU A 745 -15.59 -24.11 7.59
C LEU A 745 -14.82 -23.50 6.42
N LYS A 746 -15.55 -22.99 5.43
CA LYS A 746 -15.05 -22.40 4.18
C LYS A 746 -15.86 -21.14 3.89
#